data_AF-A0AAJ3CG57-F1
#
_entry.id   AF-A0AAJ3CG57-F1
#
_cell.length_a   1.000
_cell.length_b   1.000
_cell.length_c   1.000
_cell.angle_alpha   90.00
_cell.angle_beta   90.00
_cell.angle_gamma   90.00
#
_symmetry.space_group_name_H-M   'P 1'
#
loop_
_entity.id
_entity.type
_entity.pdbx_description
1 polymer ?
#
loop_
_entity_poly.entity_id
_entity_poly.type
_entity_poly.pdbx_seq_one_letter_code
_entity_poly.pdbx_strand_id
1 'polypeptide(L)'
;MSASLSTDRWIVLKFGGTSVSRRHRWDTIGKLASKRANETGGRVLVVVSALSGVTNELTAIADGAADSAQRVAALELRHREFLAELELDADAVLGARLAALHALVGDARAASRTLDWQAEVLGQGELLSSTIGAAYLHANGLDMGWLDAREWLSALPPQPNQSEWSKRLSVSCQWQSDAAWRARFDAQPTRLLITQGFISRHADGGTAILGRGGSDTSAAYFGALLGASRVEIWTDVPGMFSANPKEVPDARLLTRLDYYEAQEIATTGAKVLHPRSIKPCRDSGVPMAILDTERPDLPGTSIDGSAEPVLGVKAISRRNGIVLVSMEGIGMWQQVGFLADVFTLFKKHGLSVDLIGSAETNVTVSLDPSENLVNTDVLAALSADLSQICKVKIIVPCAAITLVGRGMRSLLHKLSDVWATFGQERVHMISQSSNDLNLTFVIDESDADGLLPILHTELIDSGAMPVSEGEVFGPRWREIIGSVRPRPTPWWHAERAHLLTLSKAGTPRYVYHLPTVRARAQALAQIAAVDQRYYAIKANSHPAILMALEQAGFGLECVSHGELRRVFDTLPELSPRRVLFTPSFAPRSEYEAAFALGVTVTVDNVEALKRWPEVFRSRNVWLRIDLGHGDGHHEKVNTGGKASKFGLSSTRVDEFVELARTLEVTITGVHAHLGSGVETGEHWRMMYDELAGFARRIGTVETIDIGGGLPIPYSAEDEPFDLELWAKGLAEVKAVHPGFRLAIEPGRYLVAEAGVLLAQATQVIEKDGIHRVGLDAGMNSLIRPALYDAWHDIENLSQLGAPADGSFDVVGPICESSDVFGKRRRLPAATAPGDVMLIADAGAYGYSMASTYNQRELPREEVIDAATG
;
A
#
# COMPACT_ATOMS: atom_id res chain seq x y z
N MET A 1 21.81 -31.32 19.94
CA MET A 1 22.72 -32.20 19.17
C MET A 1 23.26 -31.38 18.01
N SER A 2 24.57 -31.16 17.98
CA SER A 2 25.27 -30.33 16.98
C SER A 2 25.23 -31.01 15.61
N ALA A 3 24.40 -30.51 14.70
CA ALA A 3 24.39 -30.96 13.31
C ALA A 3 25.70 -30.53 12.63
N SER A 4 26.48 -31.52 12.19
CA SER A 4 27.68 -31.29 11.36
C SER A 4 27.28 -30.53 10.09
N LEU A 5 27.94 -29.39 9.82
CA LEU A 5 27.84 -28.66 8.56
C LEU A 5 28.23 -29.60 7.38
N SER A 6 27.24 -30.13 6.65
CA SER A 6 27.48 -30.96 5.46
C SER A 6 28.01 -30.10 4.32
N THR A 7 29.26 -30.31 3.94
CA THR A 7 30.05 -29.51 2.99
C THR A 7 29.66 -29.65 1.51
N ASP A 8 28.60 -30.40 1.17
CA ASP A 8 28.28 -30.80 -0.21
C ASP A 8 26.85 -30.44 -0.69
N ARG A 9 26.18 -29.45 -0.09
CA ARG A 9 24.82 -29.09 -0.54
C ARG A 9 24.81 -28.16 -1.75
N TRP A 10 23.88 -28.40 -2.67
CA TRP A 10 23.60 -27.54 -3.82
C TRP A 10 22.85 -26.26 -3.42
N ILE A 11 23.09 -25.17 -4.15
CA ILE A 11 22.23 -23.97 -4.20
C ILE A 11 21.79 -23.79 -5.65
N VAL A 12 20.50 -23.55 -5.86
CA VAL A 12 19.97 -23.27 -7.21
C VAL A 12 19.70 -21.78 -7.33
N LEU A 13 20.26 -21.14 -8.35
CA LEU A 13 20.07 -19.72 -8.64
C LEU A 13 19.34 -19.58 -9.97
N LYS A 14 18.16 -18.97 -9.99
CA LYS A 14 17.41 -18.71 -11.22
C LYS A 14 17.50 -17.25 -11.61
N PHE A 15 17.79 -16.98 -12.88
CA PHE A 15 17.79 -15.62 -13.44
C PHE A 15 16.76 -15.49 -14.57
N GLY A 16 15.92 -14.47 -14.48
CA GLY A 16 14.93 -14.14 -15.52
C GLY A 16 15.56 -13.51 -16.77
N GLY A 17 14.73 -13.31 -17.82
CA GLY A 17 15.21 -12.81 -19.11
C GLY A 17 15.85 -11.42 -19.06
N THR A 18 15.33 -10.53 -18.20
CA THR A 18 15.93 -9.21 -17.95
C THR A 18 17.32 -9.33 -17.31
N SER A 19 17.49 -10.27 -16.38
CA SER A 19 18.74 -10.56 -15.67
C SER A 19 19.83 -11.19 -16.55
N VAL A 20 19.52 -11.67 -17.76
CA VAL A 20 20.52 -12.29 -18.66
C VAL A 20 20.77 -11.50 -19.95
N SER A 21 20.14 -10.33 -20.10
CA SER A 21 20.16 -9.55 -21.36
C SER A 21 21.23 -8.46 -21.44
N ARG A 22 22.11 -8.31 -20.44
CA ARG A 22 23.13 -7.24 -20.37
C ARG A 22 24.43 -7.78 -19.79
N ARG A 23 25.59 -7.27 -20.25
CA ARG A 23 26.91 -7.70 -19.76
C ARG A 23 27.07 -7.58 -18.24
N HIS A 24 26.78 -6.40 -17.67
CA HIS A 24 26.92 -6.16 -16.23
C HIS A 24 26.09 -7.13 -15.36
N ARG A 25 24.98 -7.67 -15.90
CA ARG A 25 24.17 -8.66 -15.17
C ARG A 25 24.84 -10.03 -15.15
N TRP A 26 25.51 -10.43 -16.23
CA TRP A 26 26.34 -11.63 -16.24
C TRP A 26 27.53 -11.54 -15.28
N ASP A 27 28.13 -10.34 -15.14
CA ASP A 27 29.15 -10.10 -14.11
C ASP A 27 28.57 -10.32 -12.70
N THR A 28 27.35 -9.83 -12.46
CA THR A 28 26.63 -10.07 -11.20
C THR A 28 26.33 -11.56 -10.99
N ILE A 29 25.86 -12.27 -12.01
CA ILE A 29 25.59 -13.73 -11.95
C ILE A 29 26.87 -14.48 -11.55
N GLY A 30 28.01 -14.18 -12.19
CA GLY A 30 29.30 -14.80 -11.88
C GLY A 30 29.77 -14.52 -10.45
N LYS A 31 29.64 -13.26 -10.00
CA LYS A 31 29.95 -12.87 -8.61
C LYS A 31 29.06 -13.59 -7.60
N LEU A 32 27.76 -13.66 -7.85
CA LEU A 32 26.78 -14.32 -6.98
C LEU A 32 27.05 -15.82 -6.89
N ALA A 33 27.21 -16.51 -8.02
CA ALA A 33 27.51 -17.94 -8.05
C ALA A 33 28.79 -18.27 -7.28
N SER A 34 29.85 -17.48 -7.48
CA SER A 34 31.12 -17.65 -6.75
C SER A 34 30.98 -17.37 -5.26
N LYS A 35 30.29 -16.27 -4.90
CA LYS A 35 30.01 -15.90 -3.50
C LYS A 35 29.27 -17.02 -2.78
N ARG A 36 28.19 -17.58 -3.35
CA ARG A 36 27.42 -18.67 -2.73
C ARG A 36 28.22 -19.96 -2.58
N ALA A 37 29.00 -20.32 -3.60
CA ALA A 37 29.85 -21.51 -3.55
C ALA A 37 30.95 -21.39 -2.47
N ASN A 38 31.47 -20.18 -2.25
CA ASN A 38 32.49 -19.92 -1.23
C ASN A 38 31.90 -19.83 0.18
N GLU A 39 30.75 -19.15 0.36
CA GLU A 39 30.08 -19.01 1.65
C GLU A 39 29.65 -20.36 2.26
N THR A 40 29.23 -21.30 1.41
CA THR A 40 28.70 -22.59 1.88
C THR A 40 29.67 -23.75 1.76
N GLY A 41 30.79 -23.56 1.07
CA GLY A 41 31.65 -24.66 0.63
C GLY A 41 30.99 -25.59 -0.41
N GLY A 42 29.74 -25.34 -0.78
CA GLY A 42 28.90 -26.22 -1.61
C GLY A 42 29.03 -25.99 -3.11
N ARG A 43 28.02 -26.47 -3.86
CA ARG A 43 27.94 -26.41 -5.33
C ARG A 43 26.79 -25.51 -5.76
N VAL A 44 26.89 -24.91 -6.94
CA VAL A 44 25.89 -23.95 -7.44
C VAL A 44 25.40 -24.36 -8.83
N LEU A 45 24.08 -24.42 -8.99
CA LEU A 45 23.42 -24.60 -10.27
C LEU A 45 22.69 -23.31 -10.66
N VAL A 46 23.08 -22.72 -11.78
CA VAL A 46 22.46 -21.53 -12.36
C VAL A 46 21.44 -21.97 -13.41
N VAL A 47 20.19 -21.52 -13.28
CA VAL A 47 19.09 -21.77 -14.21
C VAL A 47 18.75 -20.44 -14.89
N VAL A 48 18.78 -20.40 -16.22
CA VAL A 48 18.52 -19.16 -16.97
C VAL A 48 17.31 -19.26 -17.88
N SER A 49 16.57 -18.16 -17.98
CA SER A 49 15.55 -17.94 -19.03
C SER A 49 16.19 -17.45 -20.33
N ALA A 50 15.43 -17.47 -21.42
CA ALA A 50 15.82 -16.79 -22.66
C ALA A 50 16.05 -15.28 -22.44
N LEU A 51 16.83 -14.63 -23.32
CA LEU A 51 17.00 -13.18 -23.31
C LEU A 51 15.63 -12.48 -23.43
N SER A 52 15.49 -11.30 -22.83
CA SER A 52 14.21 -10.58 -22.73
C SER A 52 13.53 -10.41 -24.10
N GLY A 53 12.30 -10.86 -24.24
CA GLY A 53 11.53 -10.80 -25.50
C GLY A 53 11.82 -11.90 -26.52
N VAL A 54 12.87 -12.72 -26.36
CA VAL A 54 13.16 -13.81 -27.31
C VAL A 54 12.06 -14.87 -27.33
N THR A 55 11.54 -15.27 -26.16
CA THR A 55 10.43 -16.23 -26.08
C THR A 55 9.19 -15.74 -26.81
N ASN A 56 8.88 -14.43 -26.76
CA ASN A 56 7.71 -13.86 -27.46
C ASN A 56 7.87 -13.98 -28.99
N GLU A 57 9.07 -13.72 -29.50
CA GLU A 57 9.38 -13.88 -30.92
C GLU A 57 9.30 -15.35 -31.36
N LEU A 58 9.82 -16.27 -30.53
CA LEU A 58 9.72 -17.71 -30.78
C LEU A 58 8.26 -18.21 -30.72
N THR A 59 7.43 -17.66 -29.82
CA THR A 59 5.98 -17.94 -29.80
C THR A 59 5.31 -17.46 -31.07
N ALA A 60 5.61 -16.23 -31.54
CA ALA A 60 5.05 -15.73 -32.80
C ALA A 60 5.44 -16.61 -34.01
N ILE A 61 6.68 -17.12 -34.03
CA ILE A 61 7.14 -18.09 -35.04
C ILE A 61 6.37 -19.41 -34.91
N ALA A 62 6.21 -19.94 -33.70
CA ALA A 62 5.48 -21.18 -33.43
C ALA A 62 3.98 -21.09 -33.82
N ASP A 63 3.37 -19.92 -33.60
CA ASP A 63 1.99 -19.60 -34.01
C ASP A 63 1.87 -19.33 -35.52
N GLY A 64 2.99 -19.30 -36.24
CA GLY A 64 3.09 -19.24 -37.69
C GLY A 64 2.90 -17.85 -38.28
N ALA A 65 3.56 -16.86 -37.69
CA ALA A 65 3.68 -15.52 -38.25
C ALA A 65 4.25 -15.55 -39.68
N ALA A 66 3.69 -14.74 -40.58
CA ALA A 66 4.07 -14.70 -42.00
C ALA A 66 5.53 -14.27 -42.23
N ASP A 67 6.12 -13.58 -41.26
CA ASP A 67 7.49 -13.05 -41.24
C ASP A 67 8.47 -13.95 -40.45
N SER A 68 8.14 -15.23 -40.22
CA SER A 68 8.94 -16.14 -39.37
C SER A 68 10.44 -16.18 -39.72
N ALA A 69 10.80 -16.22 -41.01
CA ALA A 69 12.20 -16.20 -41.44
C ALA A 69 12.92 -14.88 -41.09
N GLN A 70 12.21 -13.74 -41.19
CA GLN A 70 12.74 -12.43 -40.82
C GLN A 70 12.93 -12.32 -39.31
N ARG A 71 12.00 -12.85 -38.53
CA ARG A 71 12.11 -12.92 -37.06
C ARG A 71 13.32 -13.75 -36.62
N VAL A 72 13.58 -14.90 -37.25
CA VAL A 72 14.76 -15.72 -36.95
C VAL A 72 16.06 -14.99 -37.32
N ALA A 73 16.12 -14.32 -38.47
CA ALA A 73 17.29 -13.51 -38.83
C ALA A 73 17.52 -12.35 -37.83
N ALA A 74 16.45 -11.70 -37.37
CA ALA A 74 16.53 -10.66 -36.35
C ALA A 74 17.00 -11.21 -34.99
N LEU A 75 16.52 -12.40 -34.59
CA LEU A 75 17.00 -13.09 -33.40
C LEU A 75 18.49 -13.42 -33.53
N GLU A 76 18.94 -13.96 -34.65
CA GLU A 76 20.36 -14.24 -34.89
C GLU A 76 21.21 -12.97 -34.74
N LEU A 77 20.85 -11.89 -35.45
CA LEU A 77 21.57 -10.62 -35.39
C LEU A 77 21.69 -10.13 -33.94
N ARG A 78 20.57 -10.13 -33.21
CA ARG A 78 20.52 -9.71 -31.81
C ARG A 78 21.46 -10.53 -30.91
N HIS A 79 21.52 -11.86 -31.08
CA HIS A 79 22.42 -12.70 -30.27
C HIS A 79 23.89 -12.49 -30.67
N ARG A 80 24.19 -12.29 -31.95
CA ARG A 80 25.55 -11.96 -32.42
C ARG A 80 26.03 -10.62 -31.89
N GLU A 81 25.19 -9.59 -31.92
CA GLU A 81 25.48 -8.27 -31.33
C GLU A 81 25.74 -8.38 -29.83
N PHE A 82 24.94 -9.18 -29.12
CA PHE A 82 25.15 -9.38 -27.68
C PHE A 82 26.44 -10.12 -27.37
N LEU A 83 26.81 -11.15 -28.16
CA LEU A 83 28.11 -11.81 -28.02
C LEU A 83 29.29 -10.87 -28.29
N ALA A 84 29.14 -9.95 -29.24
CA ALA A 84 30.14 -8.91 -29.48
C ALA A 84 30.28 -7.95 -28.27
N GLU A 85 29.18 -7.57 -27.62
CA GLU A 85 29.22 -6.80 -26.35
C GLU A 85 29.98 -7.55 -25.24
N LEU A 86 29.86 -8.88 -25.23
CA LEU A 86 30.53 -9.79 -24.29
C LEU A 86 31.97 -10.15 -24.69
N GLU A 87 32.47 -9.63 -25.83
CA GLU A 87 33.80 -9.92 -26.38
C GLU A 87 34.03 -11.42 -26.70
N LEU A 88 32.97 -12.10 -27.17
CA LEU A 88 33.01 -13.52 -27.54
C LEU A 88 32.84 -13.71 -29.05
N ASP A 89 33.48 -14.75 -29.59
CA ASP A 89 33.28 -15.18 -30.97
C ASP A 89 31.92 -15.87 -31.12
N ALA A 90 31.03 -15.24 -31.88
CA ALA A 90 29.67 -15.70 -32.06
C ALA A 90 29.55 -17.05 -32.79
N ASP A 91 30.42 -17.30 -33.78
CA ASP A 91 30.35 -18.55 -34.56
C ASP A 91 30.86 -19.73 -33.73
N ALA A 92 31.91 -19.51 -32.94
CA ALA A 92 32.43 -20.52 -32.02
C ALA A 92 31.43 -20.89 -30.92
N VAL A 93 30.69 -19.90 -30.37
CA VAL A 93 29.78 -20.12 -29.24
C VAL A 93 28.39 -20.61 -29.68
N LEU A 94 27.80 -20.00 -30.70
CA LEU A 94 26.40 -20.25 -31.08
C LEU A 94 26.19 -20.85 -32.46
N GLY A 95 27.23 -20.99 -33.30
CA GLY A 95 27.07 -21.42 -34.70
C GLY A 95 26.19 -22.67 -34.86
N ALA A 96 26.44 -23.71 -34.07
CA ALA A 96 25.64 -24.95 -34.09
C ALA A 96 24.19 -24.75 -33.63
N ARG A 97 23.93 -23.88 -32.65
CA ARG A 97 22.58 -23.59 -32.12
C ARG A 97 21.78 -22.75 -33.09
N LEU A 98 22.39 -21.74 -33.71
CA LEU A 98 21.76 -20.92 -34.74
C LEU A 98 21.43 -21.76 -35.97
N ALA A 99 22.32 -22.66 -36.40
CA ALA A 99 22.02 -23.60 -37.47
C ALA A 99 20.80 -24.50 -37.15
N ALA A 100 20.67 -24.96 -35.90
CA ALA A 100 19.50 -25.73 -35.47
C ALA A 100 18.20 -24.90 -35.49
N LEU A 101 18.25 -23.64 -35.05
CA LEU A 101 17.09 -22.73 -35.11
C LEU A 101 16.67 -22.47 -36.57
N HIS A 102 17.61 -22.23 -37.49
CA HIS A 102 17.32 -22.06 -38.91
C HIS A 102 16.72 -23.33 -39.54
N ALA A 103 17.23 -24.51 -39.17
CA ALA A 103 16.69 -25.78 -39.65
C ALA A 103 15.23 -25.99 -39.25
N LEU A 104 14.81 -25.52 -38.06
CA LEU A 104 13.41 -25.61 -37.61
C LEU A 104 12.45 -24.78 -38.45
N VAL A 105 12.90 -23.66 -39.03
CA VAL A 105 12.06 -22.85 -39.94
C VAL A 105 11.80 -23.58 -41.26
N GLY A 106 12.78 -24.33 -41.74
CA GLY A 106 12.68 -25.14 -42.96
C GLY A 106 12.06 -26.53 -42.77
N ASP A 107 11.68 -26.90 -41.55
CA ASP A 107 11.14 -28.22 -41.21
C ASP A 107 9.71 -28.39 -41.79
N ALA A 108 9.43 -29.56 -42.36
CA ALA A 108 8.09 -29.89 -42.86
C ALA A 108 7.00 -29.80 -41.77
N ARG A 109 7.35 -30.05 -40.50
CA ARG A 109 6.46 -29.91 -39.34
C ARG A 109 5.98 -28.48 -39.12
N ALA A 110 6.71 -27.47 -39.59
CA ALA A 110 6.35 -26.06 -39.45
C ALA A 110 5.03 -25.71 -40.18
N ALA A 111 4.74 -26.38 -41.30
CA ALA A 111 3.50 -26.16 -42.06
C ALA A 111 2.26 -26.62 -41.28
N SER A 112 2.37 -27.75 -40.58
CA SER A 112 1.32 -28.32 -39.74
C SER A 112 1.35 -27.84 -38.29
N ARG A 113 2.40 -27.10 -37.88
CA ARG A 113 2.62 -26.55 -36.53
C ARG A 113 2.43 -27.60 -35.44
N THR A 114 3.04 -28.76 -35.61
CA THR A 114 2.90 -29.84 -34.63
C THR A 114 3.48 -29.42 -33.28
N LEU A 115 2.87 -29.85 -32.18
CA LEU A 115 3.23 -29.37 -30.83
C LEU A 115 4.67 -29.76 -30.42
N ASP A 116 5.19 -30.87 -30.94
CA ASP A 116 6.58 -31.28 -30.77
C ASP A 116 7.55 -30.31 -31.44
N TRP A 117 7.23 -29.84 -32.65
CA TRP A 117 8.00 -28.81 -33.35
C TRP A 117 7.91 -27.46 -32.64
N GLN A 118 6.72 -27.05 -32.20
CA GLN A 118 6.57 -25.82 -31.41
C GLN A 118 7.42 -25.85 -30.14
N ALA A 119 7.47 -27.00 -29.45
CA ALA A 119 8.31 -27.17 -28.27
C ALA A 119 9.82 -27.05 -28.57
N GLU A 120 10.28 -27.57 -29.72
CA GLU A 120 11.67 -27.45 -30.16
C GLU A 120 12.04 -26.01 -30.53
N VAL A 121 11.13 -25.27 -31.17
CA VAL A 121 11.30 -23.84 -31.49
C VAL A 121 11.39 -23.01 -30.22
N LEU A 122 10.40 -23.17 -29.32
CA LEU A 122 10.33 -22.43 -28.07
C LEU A 122 11.55 -22.68 -27.18
N GLY A 123 12.03 -23.93 -27.13
CA GLY A 123 13.20 -24.29 -26.32
C GLY A 123 14.53 -23.69 -26.77
N GLN A 124 14.62 -23.13 -27.99
CA GLN A 124 15.85 -22.50 -28.47
C GLN A 124 16.25 -21.27 -27.65
N GLY A 125 15.30 -20.52 -27.09
CA GLY A 125 15.60 -19.31 -26.33
C GLY A 125 16.52 -19.56 -25.13
N GLU A 126 16.17 -20.54 -24.30
CA GLU A 126 16.96 -20.93 -23.13
C GLU A 126 18.25 -21.66 -23.51
N LEU A 127 18.24 -22.45 -24.60
CA LEU A 127 19.45 -23.09 -25.12
C LEU A 127 20.48 -22.04 -25.57
N LEU A 128 20.06 -21.00 -26.27
CA LEU A 128 20.94 -19.91 -26.72
C LEU A 128 21.52 -19.14 -25.51
N SER A 129 20.66 -18.66 -24.62
CA SER A 129 21.07 -17.85 -23.45
C SER A 129 21.99 -18.62 -22.47
N SER A 130 21.70 -19.88 -22.16
CA SER A 130 22.57 -20.70 -21.31
C SER A 130 23.92 -21.01 -21.95
N THR A 131 23.98 -21.18 -23.28
CA THR A 131 25.23 -21.40 -24.02
C THR A 131 26.10 -20.14 -23.96
N ILE A 132 25.51 -18.96 -24.18
CA ILE A 132 26.20 -17.66 -24.02
C ILE A 132 26.74 -17.52 -22.59
N GLY A 133 25.89 -17.77 -21.60
CA GLY A 133 26.26 -17.67 -20.19
C GLY A 133 27.44 -18.55 -19.80
N ALA A 134 27.43 -19.81 -20.22
CA ALA A 134 28.54 -20.73 -19.99
C ALA A 134 29.84 -20.23 -20.60
N ALA A 135 29.81 -19.80 -21.87
CA ALA A 135 30.98 -19.30 -22.58
C ALA A 135 31.54 -18.02 -21.93
N TYR A 136 30.68 -17.07 -21.58
CA TYR A 136 31.09 -15.81 -20.95
C TYR A 136 31.70 -16.02 -19.57
N LEU A 137 31.04 -16.81 -18.71
CA LEU A 137 31.52 -17.04 -17.35
C LEU A 137 32.83 -17.84 -17.36
N HIS A 138 32.98 -18.79 -18.30
CA HIS A 138 34.24 -19.50 -18.52
C HIS A 138 35.36 -18.58 -18.99
N ALA A 139 35.11 -17.71 -19.98
CA ALA A 139 36.08 -16.73 -20.47
C ALA A 139 36.53 -15.74 -19.39
N ASN A 140 35.67 -15.48 -18.39
CA ASN A 140 35.96 -14.63 -17.23
C ASN A 140 36.56 -15.40 -16.04
N GLY A 141 37.04 -16.63 -16.24
CA GLY A 141 37.82 -17.39 -15.26
C GLY A 141 37.00 -18.19 -14.25
N LEU A 142 35.69 -18.36 -14.45
CA LEU A 142 34.88 -19.27 -13.64
C LEU A 142 34.78 -20.64 -14.33
N ASP A 143 35.13 -21.70 -13.61
CA ASP A 143 34.96 -23.09 -14.09
C ASP A 143 33.48 -23.50 -14.09
N MET A 144 32.73 -22.93 -15.04
CA MET A 144 31.28 -23.08 -15.19
C MET A 144 30.97 -24.13 -16.25
N GLY A 145 30.44 -25.28 -15.83
CA GLY A 145 30.00 -26.34 -16.73
C GLY A 145 28.60 -26.09 -17.29
N TRP A 146 28.37 -26.40 -18.57
CA TRP A 146 27.04 -26.32 -19.19
C TRP A 146 26.33 -27.68 -19.17
N LEU A 147 25.04 -27.68 -18.83
CA LEU A 147 24.18 -28.87 -18.85
C LEU A 147 22.93 -28.63 -19.71
N ASP A 148 22.42 -29.70 -20.32
CA ASP A 148 21.11 -29.70 -20.96
C ASP A 148 20.03 -30.13 -19.96
N ALA A 149 19.07 -29.26 -19.66
CA ALA A 149 18.00 -29.53 -18.70
C ALA A 149 17.15 -30.77 -19.08
N ARG A 150 17.07 -31.10 -20.38
CA ARG A 150 16.33 -32.26 -20.90
C ARG A 150 17.02 -33.59 -20.64
N GLU A 151 18.19 -33.60 -20.01
CA GLU A 151 18.83 -34.85 -19.54
C GLU A 151 18.47 -35.15 -18.07
N TRP A 152 17.91 -34.17 -17.37
CA TRP A 152 17.74 -34.17 -15.92
C TRP A 152 16.30 -33.95 -15.48
N LEU A 153 15.50 -33.21 -16.26
CA LEU A 153 14.07 -33.01 -16.05
C LEU A 153 13.26 -33.85 -17.03
N SER A 154 12.40 -34.71 -16.50
CA SER A 154 11.48 -35.56 -17.27
C SER A 154 10.04 -35.17 -17.01
N ALA A 155 9.27 -34.94 -18.07
CA ALA A 155 7.85 -34.68 -18.00
C ALA A 155 7.11 -35.89 -17.42
N LEU A 156 6.15 -35.64 -16.54
CA LEU A 156 5.24 -36.65 -16.01
C LEU A 156 4.32 -37.17 -17.12
N PRO A 157 3.82 -38.41 -16.99
CA PRO A 157 2.81 -38.94 -17.89
C PRO A 157 1.58 -38.02 -17.96
N PRO A 158 0.93 -37.91 -19.14
CA PRO A 158 -0.30 -37.14 -19.30
C PRO A 158 -1.36 -37.54 -18.27
N GLN A 159 -2.01 -36.54 -17.65
CA GLN A 159 -3.16 -36.81 -16.78
C GLN A 159 -4.45 -36.99 -17.61
N PRO A 160 -5.46 -37.71 -17.08
CA PRO A 160 -6.74 -37.85 -17.75
C PRO A 160 -7.36 -36.48 -18.08
N ASN A 161 -7.86 -36.31 -19.30
CA ASN A 161 -8.52 -35.09 -19.79
C ASN A 161 -7.63 -33.83 -19.97
N GLN A 162 -6.30 -33.97 -19.98
CA GLN A 162 -5.43 -32.86 -20.42
C GLN A 162 -5.59 -32.60 -21.92
N SER A 163 -5.59 -31.32 -22.33
CA SER A 163 -5.55 -30.94 -23.74
C SER A 163 -4.22 -31.36 -24.38
N GLU A 164 -4.22 -31.61 -25.69
CA GLU A 164 -2.98 -31.94 -26.43
C GLU A 164 -1.90 -30.86 -26.23
N TRP A 165 -2.31 -29.59 -26.19
CA TRP A 165 -1.42 -28.47 -25.92
C TRP A 165 -0.74 -28.62 -24.54
N SER A 166 -1.49 -28.88 -23.47
CA SER A 166 -0.92 -29.01 -22.12
C SER A 166 0.00 -30.22 -21.97
N LYS A 167 -0.23 -31.29 -22.74
CA LYS A 167 0.64 -32.49 -22.75
C LYS A 167 2.04 -32.22 -23.27
N ARG A 168 2.25 -31.14 -24.03
CA ARG A 168 3.56 -30.83 -24.63
C ARG A 168 4.12 -29.46 -24.27
N LEU A 169 3.25 -28.46 -24.17
CA LEU A 169 3.62 -27.05 -24.02
C LEU A 169 3.36 -26.46 -22.62
N SER A 170 2.82 -27.26 -21.70
CA SER A 170 2.66 -26.87 -20.28
C SER A 170 2.77 -28.08 -19.35
N VAL A 171 3.85 -28.85 -19.49
CA VAL A 171 4.06 -30.09 -18.74
C VAL A 171 4.46 -29.84 -17.29
N SER A 172 4.23 -30.82 -16.43
CA SER A 172 4.83 -30.90 -15.10
C SER A 172 5.90 -31.99 -15.10
N CYS A 173 6.98 -31.82 -14.34
CA CYS A 173 8.09 -32.78 -14.32
C CYS A 173 8.09 -33.63 -13.06
N GLN A 174 8.83 -34.73 -13.05
CA GLN A 174 9.15 -35.47 -11.84
C GLN A 174 10.19 -34.71 -11.01
N TRP A 175 9.94 -34.52 -9.72
CA TRP A 175 10.88 -33.85 -8.79
C TRP A 175 11.35 -34.71 -7.63
N GLN A 176 10.95 -35.98 -7.60
CA GLN A 176 11.47 -36.98 -6.66
C GLN A 176 12.67 -37.69 -7.30
N SER A 177 13.86 -37.53 -6.71
CA SER A 177 15.08 -38.20 -7.14
C SER A 177 15.35 -39.47 -6.34
N ASP A 178 15.90 -40.47 -7.02
CA ASP A 178 16.49 -41.65 -6.40
C ASP A 178 18.01 -41.48 -6.19
N ALA A 179 18.64 -42.45 -5.53
CA ALA A 179 20.08 -42.41 -5.25
C ALA A 179 20.94 -42.46 -6.53
N ALA A 180 20.46 -43.12 -7.59
CA ALA A 180 21.20 -43.24 -8.86
C ALA A 180 21.23 -41.91 -9.62
N TRP A 181 20.10 -41.19 -9.65
CA TRP A 181 20.00 -39.85 -10.22
C TRP A 181 20.95 -38.89 -9.51
N ARG A 182 20.96 -38.89 -8.17
CA ARG A 182 21.85 -38.01 -7.38
C ARG A 182 23.32 -38.34 -7.63
N ALA A 183 23.71 -39.62 -7.59
CA ALA A 183 25.09 -40.02 -7.89
C ALA A 183 25.54 -39.59 -9.29
N ARG A 184 24.65 -39.68 -10.30
CA ARG A 184 24.94 -39.24 -11.67
C ARG A 184 25.09 -37.72 -11.76
N PHE A 185 24.27 -36.97 -11.04
CA PHE A 185 24.36 -35.50 -11.00
C PHE A 185 25.58 -35.03 -10.20
N ASP A 186 25.92 -35.70 -9.11
CA ASP A 186 27.08 -35.33 -8.29
C ASP A 186 28.40 -35.66 -8.98
N ALA A 187 28.42 -36.59 -9.93
CA ALA A 187 29.59 -36.91 -10.75
C ALA A 187 29.97 -35.80 -11.76
N GLN A 188 29.23 -34.70 -11.86
CA GLN A 188 29.62 -33.57 -12.70
C GLN A 188 30.97 -32.99 -12.24
N PRO A 189 31.90 -32.68 -13.17
CA PRO A 189 33.29 -32.36 -12.83
C PRO A 189 33.46 -30.98 -12.18
N THR A 190 32.57 -30.04 -12.46
CA THR A 190 32.65 -28.66 -11.97
C THR A 190 31.76 -28.43 -10.76
N ARG A 191 32.15 -27.48 -9.89
CA ARG A 191 31.34 -27.04 -8.75
C ARG A 191 30.25 -26.04 -9.14
N LEU A 192 30.45 -25.34 -10.25
CA LEU A 192 29.52 -24.36 -10.81
C LEU A 192 28.95 -24.93 -12.11
N LEU A 193 27.63 -24.96 -12.22
CA LEU A 193 26.92 -25.45 -13.40
C LEU A 193 25.90 -24.41 -13.87
N ILE A 194 25.65 -24.36 -15.17
CA ILE A 194 24.58 -23.56 -15.78
C ILE A 194 23.71 -24.46 -16.67
N THR A 195 22.39 -24.26 -16.59
CA THR A 195 21.39 -25.03 -17.33
C THR A 195 20.21 -24.14 -17.73
N GLN A 196 19.33 -24.69 -18.57
CA GLN A 196 18.14 -24.03 -19.07
C GLN A 196 16.99 -24.11 -18.05
N GLY A 197 16.21 -23.04 -17.96
CA GLY A 197 14.84 -23.11 -17.46
C GLY A 197 13.88 -23.56 -18.56
N PHE A 198 12.58 -23.60 -18.24
CA PHE A 198 11.45 -23.72 -19.18
C PHE A 198 11.32 -25.02 -19.99
N ILE A 199 12.39 -25.78 -20.20
CA ILE A 199 12.43 -26.98 -21.04
C ILE A 199 12.62 -28.27 -20.23
N SER A 200 12.09 -29.38 -20.73
CA SER A 200 12.29 -30.73 -20.18
C SER A 200 12.23 -31.81 -21.25
N ARG A 201 12.54 -33.06 -20.89
CA ARG A 201 12.37 -34.23 -21.75
C ARG A 201 10.93 -34.71 -21.73
N HIS A 202 10.34 -34.97 -22.89
CA HIS A 202 9.06 -35.66 -23.01
C HIS A 202 9.24 -37.18 -23.01
N ALA A 203 8.17 -37.93 -22.74
CA ALA A 203 8.19 -39.39 -22.67
C ALA A 203 8.58 -40.09 -23.99
N ASP A 204 8.40 -39.42 -25.13
CA ASP A 204 8.82 -39.89 -26.46
C ASP A 204 10.29 -39.58 -26.78
N GLY A 205 11.03 -38.98 -25.85
CA GLY A 205 12.42 -38.55 -26.04
C GLY A 205 12.57 -37.15 -26.65
N GLY A 206 11.50 -36.46 -27.03
CA GLY A 206 11.54 -35.09 -27.58
C GLY A 206 11.58 -33.99 -26.51
N THR A 207 11.55 -32.73 -26.95
CA THR A 207 11.49 -31.55 -26.05
C THR A 207 10.06 -31.29 -25.60
N ALA A 208 9.84 -31.07 -24.31
CA ALA A 208 8.62 -30.53 -23.74
C ALA A 208 8.88 -29.18 -23.06
N ILE A 209 7.82 -28.38 -22.94
CA ILE A 209 7.86 -27.04 -22.36
C ILE A 209 7.00 -26.99 -21.11
N LEU A 210 7.50 -26.36 -20.05
CA LEU A 210 6.82 -26.26 -18.76
C LEU A 210 5.69 -25.23 -18.75
N GLY A 211 5.60 -24.37 -19.77
CA GLY A 211 4.60 -23.30 -19.89
C GLY A 211 5.03 -22.02 -19.17
N ARG A 212 4.06 -21.13 -18.88
CA ARG A 212 4.32 -19.85 -18.19
C ARG A 212 5.01 -20.09 -16.84
N GLY A 213 5.98 -19.23 -16.52
CA GLY A 213 6.83 -19.37 -15.33
C GLY A 213 7.68 -20.66 -15.29
N GLY A 214 7.89 -21.28 -16.46
CA GLY A 214 8.61 -22.54 -16.56
C GLY A 214 10.05 -22.48 -16.05
N SER A 215 10.71 -21.31 -16.11
CA SER A 215 12.07 -21.15 -15.55
C SER A 215 12.10 -21.19 -14.02
N ASP A 216 11.17 -20.49 -13.34
CA ASP A 216 11.05 -20.57 -11.86
C ASP A 216 10.73 -22.00 -11.44
N THR A 217 9.81 -22.63 -12.18
CA THR A 217 9.40 -24.01 -11.94
C THR A 217 10.54 -24.99 -12.17
N SER A 218 11.41 -24.77 -13.17
CA SER A 218 12.60 -25.60 -13.42
C SER A 218 13.58 -25.50 -12.26
N ALA A 219 13.85 -24.29 -11.77
CA ALA A 219 14.73 -24.08 -10.62
C ALA A 219 14.21 -24.76 -9.36
N ALA A 220 12.89 -24.71 -9.13
CA ALA A 220 12.25 -25.44 -8.05
C ALA A 220 12.36 -26.97 -8.20
N TYR A 221 12.17 -27.51 -9.41
CA TYR A 221 12.36 -28.94 -9.66
C TYR A 221 13.81 -29.38 -9.42
N PHE A 222 14.79 -28.62 -9.91
CA PHE A 222 16.19 -28.90 -9.60
C PHE A 222 16.47 -28.80 -8.10
N GLY A 223 15.94 -27.78 -7.41
CA GLY A 223 16.07 -27.63 -5.97
C GLY A 223 15.58 -28.86 -5.21
N ALA A 224 14.39 -29.34 -5.56
CA ALA A 224 13.79 -30.55 -5.00
C ALA A 224 14.61 -31.82 -5.33
N LEU A 225 14.98 -32.03 -6.59
CA LEU A 225 15.76 -33.20 -7.02
C LEU A 225 17.13 -33.27 -6.34
N LEU A 226 17.77 -32.13 -6.11
CA LEU A 226 19.09 -32.05 -5.48
C LEU A 226 19.02 -32.06 -3.94
N GLY A 227 17.83 -31.89 -3.35
CA GLY A 227 17.71 -31.60 -1.92
C GLY A 227 18.53 -30.36 -1.56
N ALA A 228 18.44 -29.33 -2.40
CA ALA A 228 19.25 -28.13 -2.32
C ALA A 228 19.06 -27.44 -0.96
N SER A 229 20.09 -26.73 -0.51
CA SER A 229 20.02 -25.92 0.70
C SER A 229 19.04 -24.76 0.57
N ARG A 230 18.91 -24.21 -0.65
CA ARG A 230 17.89 -23.21 -1.02
C ARG A 230 17.80 -23.04 -2.54
N VAL A 231 16.69 -22.45 -2.98
CA VAL A 231 16.46 -21.97 -4.35
C VAL A 231 16.31 -20.44 -4.32
N GLU A 232 17.17 -19.72 -5.03
CA GLU A 232 17.09 -18.25 -5.14
C GLU A 232 16.52 -17.87 -6.51
N ILE A 233 15.46 -17.08 -6.52
CA ILE A 233 14.81 -16.51 -7.71
C ILE A 233 15.23 -15.04 -7.82
N TRP A 234 16.15 -14.77 -8.74
CA TRP A 234 16.70 -13.45 -8.98
C TRP A 234 15.92 -12.73 -10.10
N THR A 235 15.31 -11.60 -9.74
CA THR A 235 14.46 -10.80 -10.62
C THR A 235 14.80 -9.31 -10.50
N ASP A 236 13.98 -8.44 -11.09
CA ASP A 236 14.05 -6.97 -11.07
C ASP A 236 13.22 -6.31 -9.94
N VAL A 237 12.59 -7.13 -9.11
CA VAL A 237 11.82 -6.74 -7.93
C VAL A 237 12.48 -7.36 -6.71
N PRO A 238 12.64 -6.64 -5.60
CA PRO A 238 13.37 -7.16 -4.44
C PRO A 238 12.66 -8.28 -3.70
N GLY A 239 11.34 -8.45 -3.86
CA GLY A 239 10.59 -9.52 -3.22
C GLY A 239 9.09 -9.39 -3.43
N MET A 240 8.32 -10.10 -2.62
CA MET A 240 6.88 -9.92 -2.49
C MET A 240 6.57 -8.75 -1.57
N PHE A 241 5.48 -8.05 -1.82
CA PHE A 241 5.06 -6.88 -1.05
C PHE A 241 3.65 -7.06 -0.50
N SER A 242 3.31 -6.31 0.55
CA SER A 242 1.97 -6.32 1.15
C SER A 242 0.88 -5.72 0.26
N ALA A 243 1.24 -5.01 -0.80
CA ALA A 243 0.36 -4.61 -1.90
C ALA A 243 1.20 -4.37 -3.17
N ASN A 244 0.56 -4.14 -4.33
CA ASN A 244 1.28 -3.77 -5.55
C ASN A 244 1.99 -2.41 -5.35
N PRO A 245 3.34 -2.34 -5.34
CA PRO A 245 4.05 -1.10 -5.01
C PRO A 245 3.87 0.04 -6.01
N LYS A 246 3.37 -0.26 -7.21
CA LYS A 246 3.03 0.75 -8.23
C LYS A 246 1.74 1.49 -7.91
N GLU A 247 0.82 0.84 -7.20
CA GLU A 247 -0.48 1.39 -6.79
C GLU A 247 -0.45 1.87 -5.35
N VAL A 248 0.28 1.19 -4.47
CA VAL A 248 0.40 1.49 -3.04
C VAL A 248 1.87 1.72 -2.70
N PRO A 249 2.33 2.99 -2.70
CA PRO A 249 3.73 3.31 -2.42
C PRO A 249 4.21 2.89 -1.02
N ASP A 250 3.31 2.85 -0.03
CA ASP A 250 3.59 2.39 1.34
C ASP A 250 3.51 0.87 1.52
N ALA A 251 3.38 0.11 0.42
CA ALA A 251 3.49 -1.33 0.44
C ALA A 251 4.84 -1.75 1.05
N ARG A 252 4.80 -2.68 2.00
CA ARG A 252 5.98 -3.18 2.72
C ARG A 252 6.52 -4.44 2.07
N LEU A 253 7.84 -4.54 1.99
CA LEU A 253 8.51 -5.77 1.58
C LEU A 253 8.18 -6.89 2.57
N LEU A 254 7.70 -8.02 2.09
CA LEU A 254 7.46 -9.21 2.91
C LEU A 254 8.78 -9.97 3.02
N THR A 255 9.50 -9.80 4.13
CA THR A 255 10.84 -10.38 4.32
C THR A 255 10.78 -11.89 4.52
N ARG A 256 9.66 -12.39 5.05
CA ARG A 256 9.46 -13.81 5.33
C ARG A 256 8.01 -14.24 5.14
N LEU A 257 7.81 -15.40 4.51
CA LEU A 257 6.50 -16.00 4.29
C LEU A 257 6.56 -17.53 4.45
N ASP A 258 5.43 -18.13 4.84
CA ASP A 258 5.24 -19.57 4.69
C ASP A 258 4.91 -19.94 3.23
N TYR A 259 5.18 -21.19 2.83
CA TYR A 259 4.90 -21.67 1.48
C TYR A 259 3.43 -21.51 1.06
N TYR A 260 2.49 -21.73 1.97
CA TYR A 260 1.07 -21.61 1.63
C TYR A 260 0.66 -20.14 1.46
N GLU A 261 1.19 -19.24 2.29
CA GLU A 261 0.95 -17.80 2.15
C GLU A 261 1.53 -17.27 0.83
N ALA A 262 2.79 -17.62 0.53
CA ALA A 262 3.43 -17.24 -0.74
C ALA A 262 2.67 -17.80 -1.96
N GLN A 263 2.11 -19.01 -1.87
CA GLN A 263 1.29 -19.63 -2.91
C GLN A 263 0.01 -18.84 -3.17
N GLU A 264 -0.70 -18.43 -2.12
CA GLU A 264 -1.92 -17.64 -2.23
C GLU A 264 -1.61 -16.25 -2.80
N ILE A 265 -0.55 -15.58 -2.33
CA ILE A 265 -0.11 -14.27 -2.85
C ILE A 265 0.24 -14.35 -4.34
N ALA A 266 0.99 -15.39 -4.75
CA ALA A 266 1.37 -15.60 -6.14
C ALA A 266 0.16 -15.86 -7.06
N THR A 267 -0.84 -16.61 -6.59
CA THR A 267 -2.05 -16.95 -7.37
C THR A 267 -3.00 -15.76 -7.51
N THR A 268 -3.07 -14.90 -6.49
CA THR A 268 -4.07 -13.82 -6.39
C THR A 268 -3.62 -12.49 -7.00
N GLY A 269 -2.42 -12.41 -7.58
CA GLY A 269 -2.00 -11.25 -8.37
C GLY A 269 -0.52 -10.85 -8.29
N ALA A 270 0.27 -11.42 -7.38
CA ALA A 270 1.69 -11.11 -7.29
C ALA A 270 2.51 -11.86 -8.36
N LYS A 271 2.77 -11.20 -9.50
CA LYS A 271 3.51 -11.77 -10.65
C LYS A 271 5.03 -11.95 -10.43
N VAL A 272 5.50 -11.91 -9.19
CA VAL A 272 6.94 -11.97 -8.85
C VAL A 272 7.48 -13.41 -8.88
N LEU A 273 6.65 -14.39 -8.50
CA LEU A 273 7.01 -15.80 -8.47
C LEU A 273 5.89 -16.63 -9.10
N HIS A 274 6.22 -17.55 -10.00
CA HIS A 274 5.19 -18.41 -10.55
C HIS A 274 4.67 -19.43 -9.51
N PRO A 275 3.34 -19.55 -9.27
CA PRO A 275 2.80 -20.38 -8.20
C PRO A 275 3.19 -21.87 -8.30
N ARG A 276 3.38 -22.40 -9.53
CA ARG A 276 3.81 -23.80 -9.75
C ARG A 276 5.22 -24.12 -9.22
N SER A 277 6.05 -23.12 -8.97
CA SER A 277 7.41 -23.31 -8.45
C SER A 277 7.45 -23.61 -6.94
N ILE A 278 6.40 -23.26 -6.20
CA ILE A 278 6.41 -23.35 -4.73
C ILE A 278 6.23 -24.79 -4.26
N LYS A 279 5.29 -25.54 -4.87
CA LYS A 279 4.95 -26.91 -4.46
C LYS A 279 6.15 -27.88 -4.42
N PRO A 280 7.02 -27.97 -5.45
CA PRO A 280 8.17 -28.89 -5.41
C PRO A 280 9.13 -28.61 -4.24
N CYS A 281 9.37 -27.33 -3.97
CA CYS A 281 10.23 -26.88 -2.88
C CYS A 281 9.60 -27.17 -1.52
N ARG A 282 8.32 -26.83 -1.33
CA ARG A 282 7.54 -27.14 -0.12
C ARG A 282 7.54 -28.63 0.20
N ASP A 283 7.17 -29.46 -0.78
CA ASP A 283 7.05 -30.92 -0.59
C ASP A 283 8.41 -31.56 -0.24
N SER A 284 9.52 -30.93 -0.64
CA SER A 284 10.89 -31.39 -0.40
C SER A 284 11.57 -30.68 0.78
N GLY A 285 10.90 -29.72 1.44
CA GLY A 285 11.46 -28.92 2.53
C GLY A 285 12.61 -28.00 2.13
N VAL A 286 12.68 -27.56 0.86
CA VAL A 286 13.75 -26.70 0.32
C VAL A 286 13.32 -25.23 0.36
N PRO A 287 13.96 -24.37 1.17
CA PRO A 287 13.64 -22.94 1.23
C PRO A 287 13.80 -22.23 -0.12
N MET A 288 12.96 -21.22 -0.36
CA MET A 288 13.07 -20.34 -1.51
C MET A 288 13.39 -18.91 -1.09
N ALA A 289 14.07 -18.14 -1.93
CA ALA A 289 14.26 -16.71 -1.74
C ALA A 289 13.98 -15.96 -3.04
N ILE A 290 13.36 -14.79 -2.94
CA ILE A 290 13.17 -13.85 -4.06
C ILE A 290 14.07 -12.65 -3.81
N LEU A 291 14.92 -12.31 -4.79
CA LEU A 291 15.99 -11.34 -4.64
C LEU A 291 16.10 -10.40 -5.86
N ASP A 292 16.61 -9.19 -5.64
CA ASP A 292 16.87 -8.19 -6.69
C ASP A 292 18.25 -8.38 -7.31
N THR A 293 18.31 -8.57 -8.62
CA THR A 293 19.56 -8.73 -9.36
C THR A 293 20.38 -7.42 -9.46
N GLU A 294 19.75 -6.24 -9.42
CA GLU A 294 20.48 -4.95 -9.37
C GLU A 294 20.92 -4.57 -7.96
N ARG A 295 20.12 -4.95 -6.95
CA ARG A 295 20.33 -4.60 -5.55
C ARG A 295 20.45 -5.85 -4.68
N PRO A 296 21.52 -6.66 -4.85
CA PRO A 296 21.68 -7.94 -4.18
C PRO A 296 21.86 -7.86 -2.66
N ASP A 297 22.06 -6.66 -2.11
CA ASP A 297 22.20 -6.42 -0.67
C ASP A 297 20.85 -6.19 0.03
N LEU A 298 19.75 -6.02 -0.72
CA LEU A 298 18.41 -5.97 -0.13
C LEU A 298 18.04 -7.34 0.47
N PRO A 299 17.28 -7.38 1.58
CA PRO A 299 16.96 -8.62 2.28
C PRO A 299 16.12 -9.59 1.42
N GLY A 300 15.27 -9.03 0.55
CA GLY A 300 14.31 -9.74 -0.27
C GLY A 300 13.25 -10.52 0.52
N THR A 301 12.68 -11.56 -0.09
CA THR A 301 11.64 -12.40 0.54
C THR A 301 12.14 -13.83 0.70
N SER A 302 12.22 -14.32 1.93
CA SER A 302 12.45 -15.74 2.23
C SER A 302 11.13 -16.50 2.36
N ILE A 303 11.05 -17.69 1.78
CA ILE A 303 9.89 -18.59 1.84
C ILE A 303 10.34 -19.93 2.42
N ASP A 304 9.89 -20.23 3.63
CA ASP A 304 10.27 -21.45 4.36
C ASP A 304 9.15 -21.92 5.30
N GLY A 305 9.25 -23.17 5.79
CA GLY A 305 8.27 -23.76 6.71
C GLY A 305 8.77 -23.88 8.16
N SER A 306 9.83 -23.13 8.53
CA SER A 306 10.52 -23.29 9.82
C SER A 306 10.09 -22.30 10.89
N ALA A 307 9.42 -21.21 10.51
CA ALA A 307 8.93 -20.17 11.42
C ALA A 307 7.61 -20.54 12.08
N GLU A 308 7.36 -19.98 13.27
CA GLU A 308 5.99 -19.84 13.74
C GLU A 308 5.24 -18.82 12.86
N PRO A 309 4.06 -19.18 12.34
CA PRO A 309 3.30 -18.29 11.48
C PRO A 309 2.70 -17.12 12.26
N VAL A 310 2.92 -15.90 11.79
CA VAL A 310 2.34 -14.69 12.37
C VAL A 310 0.92 -14.51 11.86
N LEU A 311 -0.09 -14.55 12.74
CA LEU A 311 -1.50 -14.29 12.39
C LEU A 311 -1.68 -12.86 11.86
N GLY A 312 -2.60 -12.68 10.90
CA GLY A 312 -2.83 -11.37 10.27
C GLY A 312 -2.87 -11.45 8.75
N VAL A 313 -3.40 -10.40 8.12
CA VAL A 313 -3.27 -10.16 6.69
C VAL A 313 -1.81 -9.82 6.39
N LYS A 314 -1.24 -10.43 5.36
CA LYS A 314 0.13 -10.19 4.88
C LYS A 314 0.14 -9.38 3.60
N ALA A 315 -0.80 -9.65 2.71
CA ALA A 315 -0.91 -8.94 1.45
C ALA A 315 -2.35 -8.69 1.05
N ILE A 316 -2.54 -7.64 0.28
CA ILE A 316 -3.76 -7.33 -0.45
C ILE A 316 -3.43 -7.20 -1.95
N SER A 317 -4.24 -7.81 -2.80
CA SER A 317 -4.08 -7.74 -4.25
C SER A 317 -5.40 -7.43 -4.94
N ARG A 318 -5.30 -6.93 -6.17
CA ARG A 318 -6.43 -6.68 -7.07
C ARG A 318 -6.19 -7.40 -8.40
N ARG A 319 -7.23 -8.03 -8.94
CA ARG A 319 -7.26 -8.57 -10.32
C ARG A 319 -8.50 -8.05 -11.04
N ASN A 320 -8.28 -7.48 -12.22
CA ASN A 320 -9.32 -6.90 -13.07
C ASN A 320 -9.78 -7.88 -14.16
N GLY A 321 -10.88 -7.54 -14.84
CA GLY A 321 -11.42 -8.33 -15.95
C GLY A 321 -12.08 -9.64 -15.52
N ILE A 322 -12.41 -9.80 -14.24
CA ILE A 322 -13.10 -11.00 -13.74
C ILE A 322 -14.51 -11.03 -14.31
N VAL A 323 -14.93 -12.20 -14.78
CA VAL A 323 -16.28 -12.45 -15.27
C VAL A 323 -17.03 -13.26 -14.22
N LEU A 324 -18.15 -12.72 -13.72
CA LEU A 324 -19.04 -13.48 -12.84
C LEU A 324 -20.20 -14.09 -13.62
N VAL A 325 -20.46 -15.37 -13.36
CA VAL A 325 -21.63 -16.09 -13.84
C VAL A 325 -22.47 -16.48 -12.62
N SER A 326 -23.57 -15.76 -12.41
CA SER A 326 -24.55 -16.05 -11.36
C SER A 326 -25.67 -16.91 -11.91
N MET A 327 -25.97 -18.00 -11.20
CA MET A 327 -26.92 -19.03 -11.58
C MET A 327 -27.97 -19.15 -10.48
N GLU A 328 -29.21 -18.77 -10.78
CA GLU A 328 -30.34 -18.77 -9.85
C GLU A 328 -31.32 -19.90 -10.21
N GLY A 329 -31.75 -20.69 -9.21
CA GLY A 329 -32.73 -21.75 -9.44
C GLY A 329 -33.33 -22.32 -8.15
N ILE A 330 -34.65 -22.46 -8.10
CA ILE A 330 -35.37 -23.07 -6.96
C ILE A 330 -35.03 -24.57 -6.83
N GLY A 331 -34.74 -25.23 -7.96
CA GLY A 331 -34.36 -26.65 -8.00
C GLY A 331 -33.04 -26.97 -7.28
N MET A 332 -32.18 -25.98 -7.02
CA MET A 332 -30.93 -26.20 -6.28
C MET A 332 -31.17 -26.77 -4.87
N TRP A 333 -32.29 -26.38 -4.25
CA TRP A 333 -32.68 -26.87 -2.94
C TRP A 333 -33.32 -28.26 -3.10
N GLN A 334 -32.63 -29.29 -2.61
CA GLN A 334 -33.03 -30.73 -2.63
C GLN A 334 -32.80 -31.52 -3.94
N GLN A 335 -32.31 -30.92 -5.03
CA GLN A 335 -31.95 -31.68 -6.23
C GLN A 335 -30.50 -32.21 -6.16
N VAL A 336 -30.36 -33.53 -6.13
CA VAL A 336 -29.05 -34.19 -6.21
C VAL A 336 -28.42 -33.94 -7.59
N GLY A 337 -27.18 -33.48 -7.61
CA GLY A 337 -26.37 -33.41 -8.84
C GLY A 337 -26.34 -32.05 -9.55
N PHE A 338 -27.13 -31.06 -9.14
CA PHE A 338 -27.18 -29.75 -9.83
C PHE A 338 -25.80 -29.10 -10.03
N LEU A 339 -24.96 -29.03 -8.98
CA LEU A 339 -23.60 -28.51 -9.09
C LEU A 339 -22.73 -29.34 -10.04
N ALA A 340 -22.89 -30.66 -10.03
CA ALA A 340 -22.13 -31.54 -10.92
C ALA A 340 -22.53 -31.34 -12.39
N ASP A 341 -23.81 -31.12 -12.67
CA ASP A 341 -24.31 -30.81 -14.01
C ASP A 341 -23.77 -29.46 -14.50
N VAL A 342 -23.81 -28.43 -13.64
CA VAL A 342 -23.23 -27.12 -13.91
C VAL A 342 -21.74 -27.24 -14.24
N PHE A 343 -20.93 -27.85 -13.37
CA PHE A 343 -19.49 -28.00 -13.62
C PHE A 343 -19.18 -28.90 -14.83
N THR A 344 -20.07 -29.81 -15.20
CA THR A 344 -19.95 -30.59 -16.43
C THR A 344 -20.08 -29.69 -17.67
N LEU A 345 -20.95 -28.68 -17.62
CA LEU A 345 -21.07 -27.69 -18.70
C LEU A 345 -19.82 -26.79 -18.79
N PHE A 346 -19.29 -26.30 -17.67
CA PHE A 346 -18.01 -25.57 -17.66
C PHE A 346 -16.88 -26.42 -18.27
N LYS A 347 -16.80 -27.70 -17.88
CA LYS A 347 -15.85 -28.67 -18.44
C LYS A 347 -16.04 -28.87 -19.94
N LYS A 348 -17.28 -29.01 -20.43
CA LYS A 348 -17.60 -29.17 -21.87
C LYS A 348 -17.06 -28.00 -22.70
N HIS A 349 -17.13 -26.79 -22.15
CA HIS A 349 -16.67 -25.56 -22.79
C HIS A 349 -15.19 -25.24 -22.52
N GLY A 350 -14.47 -26.09 -21.77
CA GLY A 350 -13.06 -25.91 -21.46
C GLY A 350 -12.76 -24.72 -20.55
N LEU A 351 -13.73 -24.32 -19.71
CA LEU A 351 -13.59 -23.18 -18.80
C LEU A 351 -13.21 -23.63 -17.38
N SER A 352 -12.11 -23.07 -16.87
CA SER A 352 -11.66 -23.18 -15.50
C SER A 352 -12.39 -22.17 -14.61
N VAL A 353 -12.94 -22.64 -13.49
CA VAL A 353 -13.59 -21.81 -12.47
C VAL A 353 -12.58 -21.47 -11.38
N ASP A 354 -12.51 -20.19 -11.01
CA ASP A 354 -11.58 -19.68 -10.00
C ASP A 354 -12.23 -19.63 -8.61
N LEU A 355 -13.13 -18.66 -8.40
CA LEU A 355 -13.89 -18.49 -7.16
C LEU A 355 -15.32 -19.03 -7.29
N ILE A 356 -15.85 -19.54 -6.18
CA ILE A 356 -17.24 -19.99 -6.04
C ILE A 356 -17.85 -19.34 -4.79
N GLY A 357 -19.05 -18.78 -4.95
CA GLY A 357 -19.92 -18.34 -3.86
C GLY A 357 -21.29 -19.00 -4.00
N SER A 358 -21.81 -19.58 -2.91
CA SER A 358 -23.09 -20.30 -2.95
C SER A 358 -24.02 -19.86 -1.81
N ALA A 359 -25.31 -19.79 -2.13
CA ALA A 359 -26.43 -19.69 -1.22
C ALA A 359 -27.42 -20.85 -1.50
N GLU A 360 -28.56 -20.91 -0.79
CA GLU A 360 -29.53 -22.00 -0.94
C GLU A 360 -30.11 -22.12 -2.36
N THR A 361 -30.22 -21.00 -3.09
CA THR A 361 -30.89 -20.93 -4.41
C THR A 361 -30.06 -20.23 -5.49
N ASN A 362 -28.83 -19.84 -5.17
CA ASN A 362 -27.95 -19.12 -6.09
C ASN A 362 -26.51 -19.63 -5.96
N VAL A 363 -25.85 -19.87 -7.10
CA VAL A 363 -24.41 -20.09 -7.16
C VAL A 363 -23.80 -19.09 -8.13
N THR A 364 -22.84 -18.34 -7.63
CA THR A 364 -22.03 -17.43 -8.45
C THR A 364 -20.64 -18.01 -8.56
N VAL A 365 -20.15 -18.10 -9.79
CA VAL A 365 -18.78 -18.52 -10.08
C VAL A 365 -18.05 -17.42 -10.82
N SER A 366 -16.74 -17.36 -10.65
CA SER A 366 -15.88 -16.46 -11.42
C SER A 366 -15.05 -17.20 -12.45
N LEU A 367 -14.80 -16.52 -13.56
CA LEU A 367 -13.91 -16.95 -14.63
C LEU A 367 -12.79 -15.93 -14.76
N ASP A 368 -11.55 -16.41 -14.77
CA ASP A 368 -10.35 -15.60 -15.00
C ASP A 368 -9.96 -15.65 -16.50
N PRO A 369 -9.91 -14.50 -17.22
CA PRO A 369 -9.49 -14.45 -18.63
C PRO A 369 -8.01 -14.77 -18.87
N SER A 370 -7.16 -14.75 -17.84
CA SER A 370 -5.74 -15.07 -17.96
C SER A 370 -5.46 -16.57 -18.05
N GLU A 371 -6.37 -17.38 -17.50
CA GLU A 371 -6.35 -18.84 -17.53
C GLU A 371 -7.24 -19.44 -18.62
N ASN A 372 -8.24 -18.67 -19.06
CA ASN A 372 -9.25 -19.10 -20.02
C ASN A 372 -9.19 -18.28 -21.31
N LEU A 373 -9.35 -18.92 -22.48
CA LEU A 373 -9.70 -18.22 -23.72
C LEU A 373 -11.18 -17.80 -23.66
N VAL A 374 -11.47 -16.78 -22.85
CA VAL A 374 -12.82 -16.24 -22.69
C VAL A 374 -13.10 -15.29 -23.86
N ASN A 375 -13.63 -15.84 -24.95
CA ASN A 375 -14.21 -15.03 -26.02
C ASN A 375 -15.74 -14.94 -25.84
N THR A 376 -16.35 -13.93 -26.45
CA THR A 376 -17.80 -13.66 -26.36
C THR A 376 -18.63 -14.87 -26.81
N ASP A 377 -18.14 -15.64 -27.80
CA ASP A 377 -18.83 -16.79 -28.37
C ASP A 377 -18.92 -17.97 -27.39
N VAL A 378 -17.84 -18.28 -26.68
CA VAL A 378 -17.80 -19.36 -25.67
C VAL A 378 -18.68 -19.02 -24.47
N LEU A 379 -18.66 -17.76 -24.00
CA LEU A 379 -19.55 -17.32 -22.91
C LEU A 379 -21.03 -17.37 -23.32
N ALA A 380 -21.36 -16.96 -24.56
CA ALA A 380 -22.73 -17.05 -25.07
C ALA A 380 -23.20 -18.51 -25.16
N ALA A 381 -22.34 -19.42 -25.64
CA ALA A 381 -22.63 -20.86 -25.70
C ALA A 381 -22.82 -21.48 -24.31
N LEU A 382 -21.95 -21.15 -23.35
CA LEU A 382 -22.10 -21.58 -21.96
C LEU A 382 -23.42 -21.07 -21.37
N SER A 383 -23.73 -19.78 -21.57
CA SER A 383 -24.97 -19.17 -21.06
C SER A 383 -26.21 -19.84 -21.65
N ALA A 384 -26.21 -20.18 -22.94
CA ALA A 384 -27.31 -20.88 -23.58
C ALA A 384 -27.52 -22.29 -23.00
N ASP A 385 -26.44 -23.04 -22.75
CA ASP A 385 -26.51 -24.36 -22.13
C ASP A 385 -26.98 -24.28 -20.67
N LEU A 386 -26.44 -23.37 -19.87
CA LEU A 386 -26.83 -23.17 -18.47
C LEU A 386 -28.28 -22.68 -18.33
N SER A 387 -28.77 -21.89 -19.29
CA SER A 387 -30.15 -21.36 -19.29
C SER A 387 -31.22 -22.46 -19.44
N GLN A 388 -30.83 -23.68 -19.82
CA GLN A 388 -31.75 -24.83 -19.88
C GLN A 388 -32.08 -25.39 -18.49
N ILE A 389 -31.22 -25.15 -17.49
CA ILE A 389 -31.34 -25.73 -16.15
C ILE A 389 -31.52 -24.68 -15.04
N CYS A 390 -31.11 -23.42 -15.28
CA CYS A 390 -31.22 -22.35 -14.30
C CYS A 390 -31.32 -20.97 -14.99
N LYS A 391 -31.62 -19.92 -14.24
CA LYS A 391 -31.58 -18.55 -14.74
C LYS A 391 -30.14 -18.03 -14.60
N VAL A 392 -29.56 -17.57 -15.71
CA VAL A 392 -28.16 -17.13 -15.77
C VAL A 392 -28.08 -15.61 -15.85
N LYS A 393 -27.17 -15.02 -15.08
CA LYS A 393 -26.78 -13.61 -15.17
C LYS A 393 -25.26 -13.52 -15.27
N ILE A 394 -24.78 -12.81 -16.29
CA ILE A 394 -23.36 -12.49 -16.45
C ILE A 394 -23.13 -11.06 -15.92
N ILE A 395 -22.09 -10.87 -15.11
CA ILE A 395 -21.72 -9.56 -14.55
C ILE A 395 -20.27 -9.28 -14.94
N VAL A 396 -20.06 -8.20 -15.69
CA VAL A 396 -18.78 -7.77 -16.25
C VAL A 396 -18.76 -6.25 -16.45
N PRO A 397 -17.58 -5.60 -16.43
CA PRO A 397 -16.31 -6.12 -15.91
C PRO A 397 -16.25 -6.03 -14.37
N CYS A 398 -15.75 -7.08 -13.70
CA CYS A 398 -15.57 -7.08 -12.26
C CYS A 398 -14.09 -7.07 -11.88
N ALA A 399 -13.78 -6.59 -10.68
CA ALA A 399 -12.48 -6.74 -10.04
C ALA A 399 -12.58 -7.59 -8.78
N ALA A 400 -11.61 -8.48 -8.58
CA ALA A 400 -11.43 -9.25 -7.35
C ALA A 400 -10.35 -8.61 -6.48
N ILE A 401 -10.71 -8.22 -5.27
CA ILE A 401 -9.81 -7.74 -4.22
C ILE A 401 -9.62 -8.88 -3.21
N THR A 402 -8.40 -9.38 -3.09
CA THR A 402 -8.09 -10.52 -2.22
C THR A 402 -7.18 -10.10 -1.08
N LEU A 403 -7.62 -10.37 0.15
CA LEU A 403 -6.80 -10.35 1.35
C LEU A 403 -6.15 -11.72 1.51
N VAL A 404 -4.84 -11.75 1.68
CA VAL A 404 -4.06 -12.99 1.90
C VAL A 404 -3.32 -12.88 3.22
N GLY A 405 -3.39 -13.91 4.05
CA GLY A 405 -2.65 -14.01 5.29
C GLY A 405 -3.01 -15.27 6.05
N ARG A 406 -3.04 -15.22 7.38
CA ARG A 406 -3.41 -16.36 8.21
C ARG A 406 -4.38 -15.97 9.31
N GLY A 407 -5.33 -16.84 9.61
CA GLY A 407 -6.31 -16.61 10.68
C GLY A 407 -7.46 -15.70 10.24
N MET A 408 -7.82 -15.69 8.95
CA MET A 408 -8.81 -14.75 8.38
C MET A 408 -10.14 -14.76 9.14
N ARG A 409 -10.64 -15.93 9.56
CA ARG A 409 -11.87 -16.06 10.35
C ARG A 409 -11.77 -15.37 11.72
N SER A 410 -10.62 -15.46 12.37
CA SER A 410 -10.42 -14.83 13.67
C SER A 410 -10.32 -13.31 13.58
N LEU A 411 -9.93 -12.79 12.40
CA LEU A 411 -9.71 -11.37 12.15
C LEU A 411 -10.97 -10.61 11.70
N LEU A 412 -12.10 -11.29 11.50
CA LEU A 412 -13.33 -10.65 11.00
C LEU A 412 -13.74 -9.41 11.82
N HIS A 413 -13.53 -9.42 13.14
CA HIS A 413 -13.81 -8.29 14.04
C HIS A 413 -12.89 -7.08 13.86
N LYS A 414 -11.69 -7.28 13.27
CA LYS A 414 -10.75 -6.20 12.93
C LYS A 414 -10.96 -5.66 11.52
N LEU A 415 -11.76 -6.34 10.69
CA LEU A 415 -12.02 -5.90 9.32
C LEU A 415 -13.21 -4.93 9.25
N SER A 416 -13.76 -4.45 10.37
CA SER A 416 -14.92 -3.54 10.43
C SER A 416 -14.80 -2.35 9.48
N ASP A 417 -13.65 -1.69 9.48
CA ASP A 417 -13.44 -0.46 8.71
C ASP A 417 -13.22 -0.77 7.22
N VAL A 418 -12.59 -1.91 6.93
CA VAL A 418 -12.54 -2.50 5.57
C VAL A 418 -13.97 -2.77 5.06
N TRP A 419 -14.83 -3.39 5.87
CA TRP A 419 -16.25 -3.61 5.52
C TRP A 419 -17.01 -2.31 5.29
N ALA A 420 -16.77 -1.31 6.14
CA ALA A 420 -17.41 0.01 6.05
C ALA A 420 -17.00 0.73 4.76
N THR A 421 -15.75 0.59 4.33
CA THR A 421 -15.25 1.12 3.06
C THR A 421 -16.01 0.53 1.86
N PHE A 422 -16.29 -0.78 1.89
CA PHE A 422 -17.16 -1.43 0.90
C PHE A 422 -18.65 -1.08 1.06
N GLY A 423 -19.07 -0.48 2.17
CA GLY A 423 -20.47 -0.16 2.46
C GLY A 423 -21.09 0.89 1.52
N GLN A 424 -20.27 1.61 0.76
CA GLN A 424 -20.72 2.52 -0.31
C GLN A 424 -20.84 1.82 -1.67
N GLU A 425 -20.24 0.63 -1.83
CA GLU A 425 -20.06 -0.05 -3.10
C GLU A 425 -20.88 -1.34 -3.19
N ARG A 426 -21.16 -1.79 -4.42
CA ARG A 426 -21.91 -3.02 -4.64
C ARG A 426 -20.98 -4.23 -4.66
N VAL A 427 -20.89 -4.95 -3.54
CA VAL A 427 -20.21 -6.26 -3.48
C VAL A 427 -21.07 -7.35 -4.11
N HIS A 428 -20.59 -7.94 -5.21
CA HIS A 428 -21.29 -9.01 -5.94
C HIS A 428 -21.06 -10.39 -5.34
N MET A 429 -19.84 -10.65 -4.82
CA MET A 429 -19.47 -11.93 -4.24
C MET A 429 -18.42 -11.75 -3.16
N ILE A 430 -18.55 -12.54 -2.09
CA ILE A 430 -17.51 -12.73 -1.07
C ILE A 430 -17.15 -14.22 -1.08
N SER A 431 -15.86 -14.53 -1.19
CA SER A 431 -15.38 -15.91 -1.15
C SER A 431 -14.26 -16.03 -0.11
N GLN A 432 -14.43 -16.95 0.82
CA GLN A 432 -13.42 -17.26 1.84
C GLN A 432 -12.91 -18.68 1.64
N SER A 433 -11.60 -18.84 1.61
CA SER A 433 -10.98 -20.16 1.55
C SER A 433 -11.24 -21.01 2.80
N SER A 434 -11.33 -22.33 2.60
CA SER A 434 -11.48 -23.29 3.68
C SER A 434 -10.23 -23.42 4.55
N ASN A 435 -9.05 -23.16 3.96
CA ASN A 435 -7.73 -23.20 4.60
C ASN A 435 -7.41 -21.95 5.45
N ASP A 436 -8.33 -20.97 5.52
CA ASP A 436 -8.23 -19.77 6.34
C ASP A 436 -7.06 -18.83 5.96
N LEU A 437 -6.63 -18.89 4.69
CA LEU A 437 -5.51 -18.09 4.16
C LEU A 437 -5.91 -16.89 3.32
N ASN A 438 -7.11 -16.90 2.76
CA ASN A 438 -7.57 -15.81 1.89
C ASN A 438 -9.05 -15.46 2.11
N LEU A 439 -9.37 -14.19 1.82
CA LEU A 439 -10.72 -13.64 1.78
C LEU A 439 -10.81 -12.70 0.57
N THR A 440 -11.71 -12.98 -0.36
CA THR A 440 -11.85 -12.24 -1.62
C THR A 440 -13.20 -11.56 -1.73
N PHE A 441 -13.17 -10.30 -2.15
CA PHE A 441 -14.32 -9.47 -2.51
C PHE A 441 -14.35 -9.28 -4.01
N VAL A 442 -15.51 -9.43 -4.63
CA VAL A 442 -15.69 -9.11 -6.05
C VAL A 442 -16.69 -7.97 -6.19
N ILE A 443 -16.23 -6.89 -6.81
CA ILE A 443 -16.95 -5.62 -7.01
C ILE A 443 -16.91 -5.23 -8.49
N ASP A 444 -17.67 -4.21 -8.89
CA ASP A 444 -17.55 -3.62 -10.23
C ASP A 444 -16.15 -3.02 -10.41
N GLU A 445 -15.57 -3.16 -11.61
CA GLU A 445 -14.19 -2.73 -11.85
C GLU A 445 -13.99 -1.21 -11.70
N SER A 446 -15.03 -0.41 -12.01
CA SER A 446 -15.02 1.06 -11.81
C SER A 446 -14.84 1.47 -10.37
N ASP A 447 -15.34 0.66 -9.44
CA ASP A 447 -15.39 0.97 -8.01
C ASP A 447 -14.10 0.49 -7.32
N ALA A 448 -13.30 -0.33 -8.01
CA ALA A 448 -12.03 -0.84 -7.51
C ALA A 448 -10.85 0.12 -7.72
N ASP A 449 -11.01 1.14 -8.58
CA ASP A 449 -9.96 2.12 -8.86
C ASP A 449 -9.75 3.05 -7.67
N GLY A 450 -8.50 3.18 -7.21
CA GLY A 450 -8.15 3.98 -6.04
C GLY A 450 -8.49 3.34 -4.69
N LEU A 451 -9.17 2.19 -4.67
CA LEU A 451 -9.59 1.52 -3.44
C LEU A 451 -8.44 0.78 -2.72
N LEU A 452 -7.48 0.24 -3.47
CA LEU A 452 -6.39 -0.59 -2.93
C LEU A 452 -5.51 0.14 -1.89
N PRO A 453 -5.07 1.41 -2.08
CA PRO A 453 -4.35 2.17 -1.07
C PRO A 453 -5.15 2.44 0.21
N ILE A 454 -6.46 2.72 0.06
CA ILE A 454 -7.36 2.98 1.19
C ILE A 454 -7.46 1.72 2.04
N LEU A 455 -7.82 0.59 1.41
CA LEU A 455 -7.95 -0.69 2.11
C LEU A 455 -6.64 -1.15 2.75
N HIS A 456 -5.49 -0.90 2.09
CA HIS A 456 -4.18 -1.23 2.66
C HIS A 456 -3.91 -0.44 3.95
N THR A 457 -4.25 0.85 3.97
CA THR A 457 -4.11 1.71 5.15
C THR A 457 -5.03 1.23 6.29
N GLU A 458 -6.32 1.00 5.99
CA GLU A 458 -7.30 0.50 6.98
C GLU A 458 -6.88 -0.85 7.58
N LEU A 459 -6.27 -1.74 6.79
CA LEU A 459 -5.73 -3.01 7.28
C LEU A 459 -4.59 -2.81 8.28
N ILE A 460 -3.74 -1.80 8.08
CA ILE A 460 -2.65 -1.46 8.98
C ILE A 460 -3.22 -0.86 10.27
N ASP A 461 -4.10 0.13 10.16
CA ASP A 461 -4.64 0.89 11.29
C ASP A 461 -5.49 0.02 12.22
N SER A 462 -6.32 -0.86 11.64
CA SER A 462 -7.09 -1.86 12.41
C SER A 462 -6.21 -2.92 13.10
N GLY A 463 -4.91 -2.99 12.76
CA GLY A 463 -4.01 -4.05 13.20
C GLY A 463 -4.42 -5.43 12.68
N ALA A 464 -5.17 -5.49 11.58
CA ALA A 464 -5.43 -6.71 10.83
C ALA A 464 -4.16 -7.12 10.04
N MET A 465 -3.39 -6.14 9.56
CA MET A 465 -2.04 -6.28 9.00
C MET A 465 -1.02 -5.84 10.05
N PRO A 466 -0.36 -6.76 10.77
CA PRO A 466 0.52 -6.43 11.89
C PRO A 466 1.90 -5.99 11.41
N VAL A 467 2.00 -4.79 10.84
CA VAL A 467 3.26 -4.26 10.26
C VAL A 467 4.38 -4.05 11.27
N SER A 468 4.07 -4.02 12.56
CA SER A 468 5.06 -3.97 13.65
C SER A 468 5.89 -5.25 13.77
N GLU A 469 5.47 -6.35 13.15
CA GLU A 469 6.17 -7.63 13.13
C GLU A 469 7.33 -7.61 12.12
N GLY A 470 8.47 -7.02 12.53
CA GLY A 470 9.64 -6.78 11.68
C GLY A 470 10.32 -8.03 11.10
N GLU A 471 9.96 -9.24 11.56
CA GLU A 471 10.41 -10.48 10.92
C GLU A 471 9.70 -10.75 9.58
N VAL A 472 8.47 -10.25 9.44
CA VAL A 472 7.60 -10.47 8.27
C VAL A 472 7.51 -9.23 7.40
N PHE A 473 7.40 -8.04 8.01
CA PHE A 473 7.25 -6.78 7.30
C PHE A 473 8.55 -5.97 7.37
N GLY A 474 9.20 -5.83 6.21
CA GLY A 474 10.38 -5.01 6.01
C GLY A 474 10.07 -3.58 5.56
N PRO A 475 11.03 -2.91 4.91
CA PRO A 475 10.90 -1.51 4.54
C PRO A 475 9.79 -1.28 3.49
N ARG A 476 9.26 -0.07 3.47
CA ARG A 476 8.28 0.39 2.49
C ARG A 476 8.94 0.53 1.12
N TRP A 477 8.15 0.37 0.06
CA TRP A 477 8.66 0.56 -1.29
C TRP A 477 9.25 1.95 -1.52
N ARG A 478 8.61 3.00 -1.00
CA ARG A 478 9.16 4.38 -1.04
C ARG A 478 10.52 4.51 -0.36
N GLU A 479 10.76 3.81 0.74
CA GLU A 479 12.06 3.79 1.42
C GLU A 479 13.13 3.12 0.55
N ILE A 480 12.77 2.00 -0.09
CA ILE A 480 13.65 1.24 -0.98
C ILE A 480 14.07 2.06 -2.21
N ILE A 481 13.18 2.92 -2.73
CA ILE A 481 13.48 3.80 -3.88
C ILE A 481 14.01 5.19 -3.47
N GLY A 482 14.15 5.45 -2.16
CA GLY A 482 14.70 6.69 -1.63
C GLY A 482 13.79 7.93 -1.80
N SER A 483 12.47 7.75 -1.85
CA SER A 483 11.50 8.84 -2.05
C SER A 483 10.83 9.35 -0.76
N VAL A 484 11.35 8.95 0.41
CA VAL A 484 10.80 9.33 1.71
C VAL A 484 11.48 10.59 2.23
N ARG A 485 10.68 11.53 2.74
CA ARG A 485 11.17 12.71 3.44
C ARG A 485 11.29 12.37 4.93
N PRO A 486 12.52 12.32 5.49
CA PRO A 486 12.69 11.94 6.88
C PRO A 486 12.01 12.97 7.79
N ARG A 487 11.28 12.48 8.81
CA ARG A 487 10.75 13.33 9.87
C ARG A 487 11.93 13.98 10.62
N PRO A 488 11.96 15.32 10.77
CA PRO A 488 12.98 15.98 11.56
C PRO A 488 12.96 15.48 13.01
N THR A 489 14.11 15.45 13.67
CA THR A 489 14.17 15.15 15.11
C THR A 489 13.31 16.16 15.88
N PRO A 490 12.36 15.70 16.71
CA PRO A 490 11.49 16.60 17.45
C PRO A 490 12.26 17.52 18.42
N TRP A 491 11.80 18.76 18.58
CA TRP A 491 12.45 19.77 19.42
C TRP A 491 12.66 19.31 20.87
N TRP A 492 11.76 18.49 21.40
CA TRP A 492 11.78 18.02 22.78
C TRP A 492 12.95 17.08 23.09
N HIS A 493 13.62 16.51 22.08
CA HIS A 493 14.89 15.81 22.28
C HIS A 493 15.97 16.75 22.81
N ALA A 494 16.08 17.96 22.21
CA ALA A 494 17.05 18.96 22.63
C ALA A 494 16.67 19.58 23.99
N GLU A 495 15.37 19.76 24.24
CA GLU A 495 14.83 20.33 25.49
C GLU A 495 14.64 19.31 26.63
N ARG A 496 15.13 18.07 26.49
CA ARG A 496 14.90 16.98 27.46
C ARG A 496 15.19 17.39 28.91
N ALA A 497 16.34 18.02 29.17
CA ALA A 497 16.73 18.40 30.53
C ALA A 497 15.80 19.46 31.15
N HIS A 498 15.34 20.38 30.32
CA HIS A 498 14.39 21.42 30.72
C HIS A 498 13.01 20.81 31.00
N LEU A 499 12.51 19.94 30.12
CA LEU A 499 11.24 19.23 30.30
C LEU A 499 11.22 18.35 31.58
N LEU A 500 12.32 17.65 31.88
CA LEU A 500 12.48 16.91 33.13
C LEU A 500 12.53 17.81 34.38
N THR A 501 12.90 19.07 34.22
CA THR A 501 12.86 20.05 35.32
C THR A 501 11.43 20.56 35.51
N LEU A 502 10.72 20.85 34.42
CA LEU A 502 9.32 21.27 34.45
C LEU A 502 8.40 20.19 35.04
N SER A 503 8.65 18.91 34.77
CA SER A 503 7.86 17.82 35.35
C SER A 503 7.99 17.73 36.88
N LYS A 504 9.14 18.10 37.46
CA LYS A 504 9.32 18.18 38.93
C LYS A 504 8.45 19.26 39.58
N ALA A 505 8.03 20.27 38.82
CA ALA A 505 7.08 21.29 39.27
C ALA A 505 5.61 20.83 39.17
N GLY A 506 5.37 19.56 38.80
CA GLY A 506 4.07 18.91 38.77
C GLY A 506 3.63 18.49 37.37
N THR A 507 3.01 17.32 37.33
CA THR A 507 2.31 16.69 36.20
C THR A 507 0.83 16.44 36.58
N PRO A 508 -0.11 16.31 35.62
CA PRO A 508 0.08 16.46 34.17
C PRO A 508 0.31 17.92 33.72
N ARG A 509 1.15 18.12 32.70
CA ARG A 509 1.56 19.46 32.22
C ARG A 509 1.76 19.51 30.72
N TYR A 510 1.11 20.45 30.05
CA TYR A 510 1.41 20.83 28.68
C TYR A 510 2.61 21.78 28.63
N VAL A 511 3.50 21.56 27.65
CA VAL A 511 4.61 22.47 27.35
C VAL A 511 4.57 22.81 25.86
N TYR A 512 4.58 24.10 25.54
CA TYR A 512 4.53 24.62 24.17
C TYR A 512 5.83 25.30 23.76
N HIS A 513 6.41 24.88 22.65
CA HIS A 513 7.64 25.43 22.08
C HIS A 513 7.33 26.48 21.02
N LEU A 514 7.36 27.77 21.40
CA LEU A 514 7.04 28.88 20.49
C LEU A 514 7.96 28.98 19.26
N PRO A 515 9.26 28.63 19.32
CA PRO A 515 10.08 28.62 18.10
C PRO A 515 9.53 27.67 17.02
N THR A 516 8.95 26.52 17.39
CA THR A 516 8.29 25.61 16.43
C THR A 516 7.07 26.27 15.80
N VAL A 517 6.23 26.94 16.61
CA VAL A 517 5.05 27.68 16.11
C VAL A 517 5.47 28.76 15.11
N ARG A 518 6.51 29.55 15.44
CA ARG A 518 7.04 30.60 14.56
C ARG A 518 7.63 30.03 13.27
N ALA A 519 8.36 28.92 13.34
CA ALA A 519 8.92 28.25 12.16
C ALA A 519 7.82 27.76 11.20
N ARG A 520 6.76 27.12 11.74
CA ARG A 520 5.60 26.68 10.97
C ARG A 520 4.85 27.86 10.33
N ALA A 521 4.67 28.95 11.08
CA ALA A 521 4.07 30.19 10.58
C ALA A 521 4.90 30.82 9.45
N GLN A 522 6.22 30.86 9.61
CA GLN A 522 7.14 31.40 8.60
C GLN A 522 7.12 30.57 7.31
N ALA A 523 7.08 29.24 7.41
CA ALA A 523 6.98 28.36 6.24
C ALA A 523 5.73 28.67 5.39
N LEU A 524 4.58 28.89 6.03
CA LEU A 524 3.35 29.29 5.34
C LEU A 524 3.39 30.75 4.84
N ALA A 525 4.07 31.65 5.55
CA ALA A 525 4.24 33.04 5.14
C ALA A 525 5.02 33.19 3.82
N GLN A 526 5.92 32.24 3.53
CA GLN A 526 6.72 32.24 2.28
C GLN A 526 5.92 31.83 1.03
N ILE A 527 4.71 31.29 1.19
CA ILE A 527 3.90 30.82 0.06
C ILE A 527 3.17 32.00 -0.58
N ALA A 528 3.72 32.52 -1.68
CA ALA A 528 3.21 33.71 -2.38
C ALA A 528 1.78 33.57 -2.93
N ALA A 529 1.34 32.33 -3.21
CA ALA A 529 -0.02 32.08 -3.67
C ALA A 529 -1.08 32.42 -2.59
N VAL A 530 -0.73 32.40 -1.31
CA VAL A 530 -1.66 32.67 -0.21
C VAL A 530 -1.62 34.14 0.18
N ASP A 531 -2.74 34.85 0.04
CA ASP A 531 -2.86 36.29 0.34
C ASP A 531 -3.22 36.55 1.80
N GLN A 532 -4.08 35.71 2.37
CA GLN A 532 -4.59 35.86 3.74
C GLN A 532 -4.40 34.56 4.51
N ARG A 533 -4.06 34.68 5.80
CA ARG A 533 -3.78 33.54 6.67
C ARG A 533 -4.48 33.78 8.00
N TYR A 534 -5.31 32.85 8.42
CA TYR A 534 -5.97 32.86 9.72
C TYR A 534 -5.50 31.66 10.55
N TYR A 535 -5.39 31.83 11.85
CA TYR A 535 -5.17 30.74 12.78
C TYR A 535 -6.49 30.33 13.45
N ALA A 536 -6.90 29.08 13.25
CA ALA A 536 -8.08 28.51 13.90
C ALA A 536 -7.82 28.25 15.39
N ILE A 537 -8.27 29.15 16.26
CA ILE A 537 -7.83 29.17 17.67
C ILE A 537 -8.36 27.99 18.50
N LYS A 538 -9.42 27.31 18.02
CA LYS A 538 -9.91 26.04 18.56
C LYS A 538 -8.82 24.97 18.68
N ALA A 539 -7.79 25.05 17.82
CA ALA A 539 -6.62 24.18 17.90
C ALA A 539 -5.85 24.41 19.21
N ASN A 540 -5.53 25.65 19.55
CA ASN A 540 -4.94 26.03 20.82
C ASN A 540 -5.11 27.54 21.08
N SER A 541 -5.87 27.90 22.11
CA SER A 541 -6.16 29.30 22.41
C SER A 541 -5.20 29.93 23.43
N HIS A 542 -4.06 29.29 23.73
CA HIS A 542 -3.09 29.79 24.70
C HIS A 542 -2.60 31.22 24.33
N PRO A 543 -2.56 32.19 25.26
CA PRO A 543 -2.35 33.59 24.92
C PRO A 543 -1.02 33.85 24.20
N ALA A 544 0.04 33.17 24.64
CA ALA A 544 1.37 33.29 24.03
C ALA A 544 1.43 32.79 22.57
N ILE A 545 0.63 31.76 22.22
CA ILE A 545 0.54 31.26 20.85
C ILE A 545 -0.22 32.26 19.98
N LEU A 546 -1.34 32.81 20.48
CA LEU A 546 -2.10 33.84 19.77
C LEU A 546 -1.22 35.06 19.46
N MET A 547 -0.47 35.54 20.46
CA MET A 547 0.47 36.65 20.27
C MET A 547 1.57 36.32 19.25
N ALA A 548 2.18 35.13 19.32
CA ALA A 548 3.24 34.74 18.40
C ALA A 548 2.76 34.65 16.93
N LEU A 549 1.54 34.15 16.70
CA LEU A 549 0.97 34.03 15.36
C LEU A 549 0.48 35.37 14.80
N GLU A 550 -0.09 36.23 15.64
CA GLU A 550 -0.45 37.60 15.25
C GLU A 550 0.78 38.39 14.78
N GLN A 551 1.89 38.30 15.55
CA GLN A 551 3.18 38.91 15.22
C GLN A 551 3.77 38.34 13.92
N ALA A 552 3.51 37.07 13.61
CA ALA A 552 3.88 36.44 12.34
C ALA A 552 2.97 36.86 11.17
N GLY A 553 1.98 37.74 11.40
CA GLY A 553 1.08 38.29 10.38
C GLY A 553 -0.22 37.53 10.18
N PHE A 554 -0.55 36.54 11.01
CA PHE A 554 -1.80 35.79 10.90
C PHE A 554 -2.98 36.59 11.47
N GLY A 555 -4.13 36.51 10.81
CA GLY A 555 -5.42 36.78 11.45
C GLY A 555 -5.85 35.62 12.35
N LEU A 556 -7.00 35.74 13.01
CA LEU A 556 -7.52 34.71 13.91
C LEU A 556 -8.92 34.27 13.49
N GLU A 557 -9.15 32.96 13.45
CA GLU A 557 -10.47 32.36 13.18
C GLU A 557 -11.08 31.85 14.49
N CYS A 558 -12.34 32.20 14.71
CA CYS A 558 -13.13 31.89 15.90
C CYS A 558 -14.45 31.22 15.50
N VAL A 559 -14.84 30.17 16.23
CA VAL A 559 -16.11 29.45 16.01
C VAL A 559 -17.17 29.76 17.07
N SER A 560 -16.83 30.51 18.12
CA SER A 560 -17.76 30.87 19.20
C SER A 560 -17.52 32.28 19.76
N HIS A 561 -18.54 32.84 20.41
CA HIS A 561 -18.39 34.11 21.14
C HIS A 561 -17.34 34.06 22.26
N GLY A 562 -17.16 32.91 22.91
CA GLY A 562 -16.10 32.72 23.92
C GLY A 562 -14.70 32.85 23.32
N GLU A 563 -14.51 32.36 22.10
CA GLU A 563 -13.26 32.50 21.35
C GLU A 563 -13.01 33.95 20.93
N LEU A 564 -14.04 34.67 20.45
CA LEU A 564 -13.93 36.10 20.16
C LEU A 564 -13.48 36.90 21.39
N ARG A 565 -14.07 36.62 22.56
CA ARG A 565 -13.65 37.25 23.81
C ARG A 565 -12.19 36.95 24.14
N ARG A 566 -11.78 35.69 24.05
CA ARG A 566 -10.39 35.27 24.30
C ARG A 566 -9.40 36.02 23.39
N VAL A 567 -9.75 36.21 22.11
CA VAL A 567 -8.94 36.96 21.15
C VAL A 567 -8.77 38.41 21.59
N PHE A 568 -9.87 39.14 21.81
CA PHE A 568 -9.78 40.57 22.14
C PHE A 568 -9.28 40.84 23.57
N ASP A 569 -9.46 39.91 24.51
CA ASP A 569 -8.87 39.98 25.85
C ASP A 569 -7.33 39.81 25.79
N THR A 570 -6.83 39.00 24.84
CA THR A 570 -5.39 38.76 24.66
C THR A 570 -4.73 39.81 23.77
N LEU A 571 -5.43 40.26 22.73
CA LEU A 571 -4.94 41.14 21.67
C LEU A 571 -5.92 42.32 21.48
N PRO A 572 -5.97 43.27 22.44
CA PRO A 572 -6.94 44.37 22.40
C PRO A 572 -6.76 45.30 21.19
N GLU A 573 -5.54 45.36 20.64
CA GLU A 573 -5.20 46.21 19.49
C GLU A 573 -5.38 45.49 18.13
N LEU A 574 -5.78 44.22 18.12
CA LEU A 574 -6.01 43.49 16.88
C LEU A 574 -7.20 44.09 16.14
N SER A 575 -6.98 44.49 14.88
CA SER A 575 -8.07 44.96 14.03
C SER A 575 -9.15 43.88 13.90
N PRO A 576 -10.43 44.18 14.17
CA PRO A 576 -11.52 43.22 13.99
C PRO A 576 -11.61 42.64 12.58
N ARG A 577 -11.13 43.38 11.56
CA ARG A 577 -11.09 42.90 10.16
C ARG A 577 -10.09 41.76 9.92
N ARG A 578 -9.15 41.53 10.84
CA ARG A 578 -8.25 40.36 10.83
C ARG A 578 -8.81 39.17 11.62
N VAL A 579 -10.05 39.27 12.10
CA VAL A 579 -10.75 38.20 12.81
C VAL A 579 -11.88 37.68 11.94
N LEU A 580 -11.91 36.35 11.77
CA LEU A 580 -12.96 35.63 11.08
C LEU A 580 -13.82 34.88 12.11
N PHE A 581 -15.13 35.03 12.01
CA PHE A 581 -16.09 34.30 12.81
C PHE A 581 -16.80 33.27 11.93
N THR A 582 -16.43 31.99 12.08
CA THR A 582 -16.96 30.88 11.28
C THR A 582 -17.73 29.89 12.16
N PRO A 583 -18.87 30.32 12.74
CA PRO A 583 -19.68 29.45 13.58
C PRO A 583 -20.40 28.38 12.75
N SER A 584 -20.90 27.35 13.44
CA SER A 584 -21.90 26.43 12.90
C SER A 584 -23.03 26.27 13.89
N PHE A 585 -24.27 26.47 13.41
CA PHE A 585 -25.48 26.47 14.26
C PHE A 585 -25.41 27.40 15.49
N ALA A 586 -24.67 28.53 15.40
CA ALA A 586 -24.58 29.47 16.50
C ALA A 586 -25.93 30.14 16.83
N PRO A 587 -26.18 30.48 18.11
CA PRO A 587 -27.37 31.23 18.48
C PRO A 587 -27.31 32.65 17.90
N ARG A 588 -28.49 33.23 17.64
CA ARG A 588 -28.66 34.59 17.09
C ARG A 588 -27.76 35.64 17.75
N SER A 589 -27.65 35.58 19.09
CA SER A 589 -26.87 36.54 19.88
C SER A 589 -25.39 36.56 19.52
N GLU A 590 -24.82 35.46 19.02
CA GLU A 590 -23.41 35.42 18.62
C GLU A 590 -23.19 36.14 17.28
N TYR A 591 -24.12 36.02 16.33
CA TYR A 591 -24.07 36.81 15.09
C TYR A 591 -24.18 38.31 15.38
N GLU A 592 -25.12 38.71 16.24
CA GLU A 592 -25.28 40.10 16.67
C GLU A 592 -24.00 40.64 17.33
N ALA A 593 -23.39 39.86 18.24
CA ALA A 593 -22.15 40.22 18.90
C ALA A 593 -20.98 40.33 17.91
N ALA A 594 -20.84 39.39 16.98
CA ALA A 594 -19.79 39.42 15.97
C ALA A 594 -19.91 40.65 15.05
N PHE A 595 -21.12 40.94 14.54
CA PHE A 595 -21.36 42.15 13.75
C PHE A 595 -21.15 43.44 14.53
N ALA A 596 -21.42 43.46 15.84
CA ALA A 596 -21.16 44.61 16.70
C ALA A 596 -19.66 44.86 16.91
N LEU A 597 -18.86 43.78 16.99
CA LEU A 597 -17.39 43.86 17.05
C LEU A 597 -16.76 44.27 15.70
N GLY A 598 -17.48 44.14 14.60
CA GLY A 598 -17.00 44.46 13.25
C GLY A 598 -16.06 43.40 12.67
N VAL A 599 -16.17 42.14 13.14
CA VAL A 599 -15.42 41.01 12.58
C VAL A 599 -16.09 40.49 11.30
N THR A 600 -15.35 39.74 10.49
CA THR A 600 -15.89 39.10 9.28
C THR A 600 -16.73 37.91 9.71
N VAL A 601 -18.00 37.85 9.29
CA VAL A 601 -18.95 36.79 9.69
C VAL A 601 -19.19 35.84 8.52
N THR A 602 -18.97 34.55 8.76
CA THR A 602 -19.31 33.47 7.82
C THR A 602 -20.68 32.90 8.16
N VAL A 603 -21.49 32.63 7.13
CA VAL A 603 -22.81 31.99 7.25
C VAL A 603 -22.81 30.70 6.42
N ASP A 604 -23.39 29.63 6.97
CA ASP A 604 -23.37 28.29 6.36
C ASP A 604 -24.76 27.73 6.02
N ASN A 605 -25.83 28.51 6.18
CA ASN A 605 -27.19 28.07 5.92
C ASN A 605 -28.13 29.22 5.51
N VAL A 606 -29.18 28.93 4.74
CA VAL A 606 -30.18 29.92 4.28
C VAL A 606 -31.15 30.28 5.41
N GLU A 607 -31.37 29.34 6.33
CA GLU A 607 -32.34 29.43 7.41
C GLU A 607 -32.06 30.61 8.35
N ALA A 608 -30.79 30.94 8.61
CA ALA A 608 -30.38 32.09 9.41
C ALA A 608 -30.88 33.42 8.80
N LEU A 609 -30.71 33.62 7.49
CA LEU A 609 -31.17 34.83 6.79
C LEU A 609 -32.71 34.90 6.76
N LYS A 610 -33.40 33.76 6.61
CA LYS A 610 -34.87 33.71 6.62
C LYS A 610 -35.44 34.05 7.99
N ARG A 611 -34.80 33.55 9.05
CA ARG A 611 -35.34 33.63 10.42
C ARG A 611 -34.97 34.93 11.11
N TRP A 612 -33.81 35.51 10.79
CA TRP A 612 -33.28 36.73 11.43
C TRP A 612 -32.88 37.79 10.39
N PRO A 613 -33.76 38.18 9.46
CA PRO A 613 -33.42 39.10 8.37
C PRO A 613 -32.88 40.45 8.85
N GLU A 614 -33.31 40.93 10.02
CA GLU A 614 -32.85 42.17 10.65
C GLU A 614 -31.39 42.13 11.12
N VAL A 615 -30.86 40.95 11.43
CA VAL A 615 -29.47 40.78 11.88
C VAL A 615 -28.51 40.92 10.69
N PHE A 616 -28.90 40.39 9.54
CA PHE A 616 -28.05 40.32 8.34
C PHE A 616 -28.26 41.49 7.36
N ARG A 617 -29.37 42.23 7.46
CA ARG A 617 -29.70 43.29 6.50
C ARG A 617 -28.56 44.30 6.31
N SER A 618 -28.22 44.57 5.05
CA SER A 618 -27.18 45.52 4.63
C SER A 618 -25.79 45.22 5.25
N ARG A 619 -25.49 43.94 5.53
CA ARG A 619 -24.19 43.47 6.04
C ARG A 619 -23.35 42.81 4.95
N ASN A 620 -22.05 42.73 5.21
CA ASN A 620 -21.13 41.90 4.43
C ASN A 620 -20.95 40.56 5.15
N VAL A 621 -21.00 39.47 4.39
CA VAL A 621 -20.79 38.12 4.93
C VAL A 621 -19.86 37.32 4.04
N TRP A 622 -19.30 36.26 4.60
CA TRP A 622 -18.75 35.14 3.85
C TRP A 622 -19.78 34.00 3.79
N LEU A 623 -19.77 33.23 2.72
CA LEU A 623 -20.64 32.06 2.55
C LEU A 623 -19.81 30.78 2.61
N ARG A 624 -20.11 29.90 3.56
CA ARG A 624 -19.52 28.56 3.61
C ARG A 624 -20.34 27.58 2.76
N ILE A 625 -19.71 26.90 1.83
CA ILE A 625 -20.33 25.96 0.89
C ILE A 625 -19.86 24.53 1.18
N ASP A 626 -20.80 23.59 1.16
CA ASP A 626 -20.52 22.16 1.07
C ASP A 626 -20.48 21.75 -0.41
N LEU A 627 -19.31 21.28 -0.87
CA LEU A 627 -19.08 20.84 -2.24
C LEU A 627 -19.67 19.45 -2.53
N GLY A 628 -20.20 18.76 -1.52
CA GLY A 628 -20.89 17.48 -1.67
C GLY A 628 -19.97 16.26 -1.53
N HIS A 629 -18.68 16.49 -1.29
CA HIS A 629 -17.68 15.48 -0.91
C HIS A 629 -16.83 16.05 0.24
N GLY A 630 -16.14 15.21 1.00
CA GLY A 630 -15.26 15.63 2.09
C GLY A 630 -14.16 14.61 2.36
N ASP A 631 -13.08 15.04 3.00
CA ASP A 631 -11.85 14.27 3.19
C ASP A 631 -11.26 14.52 4.60
N GLY A 632 -10.89 13.47 5.31
CA GLY A 632 -10.32 13.56 6.65
C GLY A 632 -9.99 12.18 7.23
N HIS A 633 -8.95 12.12 8.06
CA HIS A 633 -8.43 10.85 8.63
C HIS A 633 -9.40 10.10 9.58
N HIS A 634 -10.61 10.61 9.81
CA HIS A 634 -11.67 9.93 10.56
C HIS A 634 -13.03 10.53 10.19
N GLU A 635 -14.09 9.72 10.16
CA GLU A 635 -15.49 10.16 9.94
C GLU A 635 -15.89 11.42 10.76
N LYS A 636 -15.47 11.51 12.04
CA LYS A 636 -15.81 12.64 12.92
C LYS A 636 -15.09 13.95 12.59
N VAL A 637 -14.10 13.92 11.70
CA VAL A 637 -13.35 15.10 11.21
C VAL A 637 -13.54 15.35 9.72
N ASN A 638 -14.36 14.55 9.04
CA ASN A 638 -14.84 14.84 7.69
C ASN A 638 -15.97 15.89 7.77
N THR A 639 -15.83 16.99 7.05
CA THR A 639 -16.78 18.12 7.12
C THR A 639 -17.51 18.40 5.81
N GLY A 640 -17.46 17.50 4.82
CA GLY A 640 -18.17 17.63 3.55
C GLY A 640 -19.10 16.46 3.24
N GLY A 641 -20.03 16.66 2.31
CA GLY A 641 -20.97 15.63 1.83
C GLY A 641 -22.30 15.56 2.58
N LYS A 642 -23.23 14.75 2.07
CA LYS A 642 -24.64 14.71 2.50
C LYS A 642 -24.86 14.45 4.00
N ALA A 643 -23.94 13.73 4.65
CA ALA A 643 -23.99 13.46 6.09
C ALA A 643 -23.37 14.58 6.94
N SER A 644 -22.64 15.51 6.31
CA SER A 644 -22.07 16.66 6.98
C SER A 644 -23.16 17.63 7.43
N LYS A 645 -22.99 18.16 8.64
CA LYS A 645 -23.82 19.26 9.15
C LYS A 645 -23.27 20.63 8.75
N PHE A 646 -22.12 20.69 8.07
CA PHE A 646 -21.38 21.92 7.85
C PHE A 646 -21.54 22.42 6.42
N GLY A 647 -21.65 23.74 6.26
CA GLY A 647 -21.70 24.36 4.94
C GLY A 647 -23.07 24.29 4.29
N LEU A 648 -23.33 25.26 3.40
CA LEU A 648 -24.53 25.28 2.60
C LEU A 648 -24.35 24.31 1.42
N SER A 649 -25.27 23.36 1.27
CA SER A 649 -25.34 22.49 0.09
C SER A 649 -25.18 23.31 -1.20
N SER A 650 -24.25 22.91 -2.06
CA SER A 650 -23.99 23.55 -3.37
C SER A 650 -25.25 23.79 -4.22
N THR A 651 -26.24 22.90 -4.11
CA THR A 651 -27.54 23.00 -4.79
C THR A 651 -28.43 24.15 -4.30
N ARG A 652 -28.17 24.71 -3.11
CA ARG A 652 -28.96 25.78 -2.48
C ARG A 652 -28.27 27.14 -2.52
N VAL A 653 -27.12 27.26 -3.17
CA VAL A 653 -26.38 28.52 -3.27
C VAL A 653 -27.22 29.60 -3.97
N ASP A 654 -27.97 29.26 -5.03
CA ASP A 654 -28.82 30.23 -5.73
C ASP A 654 -29.95 30.76 -4.84
N GLU A 655 -30.53 29.91 -3.99
CA GLU A 655 -31.53 30.31 -2.99
C GLU A 655 -30.94 31.31 -1.99
N PHE A 656 -29.71 31.06 -1.51
CA PHE A 656 -29.01 31.97 -0.61
C PHE A 656 -28.73 33.32 -1.26
N VAL A 657 -28.25 33.32 -2.51
CA VAL A 657 -27.92 34.54 -3.25
C VAL A 657 -29.16 35.41 -3.49
N GLU A 658 -30.30 34.80 -3.83
CA GLU A 658 -31.55 35.55 -4.03
C GLU A 658 -32.03 36.22 -2.73
N LEU A 659 -31.94 35.49 -1.61
CA LEU A 659 -32.31 36.03 -0.30
C LEU A 659 -31.33 37.12 0.15
N ALA A 660 -30.03 36.92 -0.07
CA ALA A 660 -29.00 37.91 0.21
C ALA A 660 -29.29 39.22 -0.55
N ARG A 661 -29.65 39.14 -1.84
CA ARG A 661 -30.04 40.32 -2.63
C ARG A 661 -31.25 41.05 -2.03
N THR A 662 -32.27 40.31 -1.59
CA THR A 662 -33.48 40.88 -0.95
C THR A 662 -33.17 41.59 0.38
N LEU A 663 -32.13 41.13 1.09
CA LEU A 663 -31.68 41.69 2.37
C LEU A 663 -30.56 42.72 2.21
N GLU A 664 -30.15 43.06 0.97
CA GLU A 664 -28.98 43.90 0.69
C GLU A 664 -27.67 43.36 1.31
N VAL A 665 -27.59 42.05 1.52
CA VAL A 665 -26.38 41.37 1.99
C VAL A 665 -25.39 41.25 0.84
N THR A 666 -24.14 41.65 1.07
CA THR A 666 -23.05 41.46 0.10
C THR A 666 -22.19 40.27 0.50
N ILE A 667 -22.05 39.29 -0.41
CA ILE A 667 -21.22 38.11 -0.18
C ILE A 667 -19.81 38.42 -0.68
N THR A 668 -18.91 38.71 0.26
CA THR A 668 -17.54 39.18 -0.04
C THR A 668 -16.50 38.07 -0.04
N GLY A 669 -16.85 36.88 0.47
CA GLY A 669 -15.99 35.71 0.49
C GLY A 669 -16.77 34.42 0.38
N VAL A 670 -16.13 33.38 -0.15
CA VAL A 670 -16.64 32.00 -0.11
C VAL A 670 -15.63 31.11 0.58
N HIS A 671 -16.13 30.15 1.35
CA HIS A 671 -15.31 29.24 2.13
C HIS A 671 -15.75 27.79 1.90
N ALA A 672 -14.82 26.87 1.75
CA ALA A 672 -15.07 25.44 1.95
C ALA A 672 -14.02 24.85 2.88
N HIS A 673 -14.44 23.83 3.63
CA HIS A 673 -13.55 23.03 4.44
C HIS A 673 -13.97 21.58 4.31
N LEU A 674 -13.10 20.76 3.72
CA LEU A 674 -13.39 19.38 3.38
C LEU A 674 -13.07 18.43 4.55
N GLY A 675 -12.24 18.89 5.49
CA GLY A 675 -11.93 18.23 6.75
C GLY A 675 -10.48 18.45 7.15
N SER A 676 -9.96 17.61 8.04
CA SER A 676 -8.62 17.74 8.58
C SER A 676 -7.75 16.55 8.23
N GLY A 677 -6.69 16.74 7.42
CA GLY A 677 -5.80 15.66 7.02
C GLY A 677 -5.68 15.38 5.52
N VAL A 678 -5.85 16.40 4.67
CA VAL A 678 -5.93 16.17 3.22
C VAL A 678 -4.52 15.98 2.66
N GLU A 679 -4.20 14.76 2.21
CA GLU A 679 -2.85 14.38 1.78
C GLU A 679 -2.61 14.52 0.26
N THR A 680 -3.66 14.65 -0.55
CA THR A 680 -3.52 14.70 -2.02
C THR A 680 -3.42 16.12 -2.54
N GLY A 681 -2.36 16.42 -3.30
CA GLY A 681 -2.11 17.77 -3.85
C GLY A 681 -3.16 18.24 -4.87
N GLU A 682 -3.80 17.31 -5.59
CA GLU A 682 -4.84 17.63 -6.59
C GLU A 682 -6.14 18.14 -5.97
N HIS A 683 -6.45 17.71 -4.75
CA HIS A 683 -7.70 18.03 -4.06
C HIS A 683 -7.88 19.53 -3.83
N TRP A 684 -6.83 20.20 -3.36
CA TRP A 684 -6.84 21.64 -3.09
C TRP A 684 -7.03 22.47 -4.37
N ARG A 685 -6.49 21.98 -5.50
CA ARG A 685 -6.67 22.60 -6.82
C ARG A 685 -8.12 22.51 -7.27
N MET A 686 -8.75 21.34 -7.12
CA MET A 686 -10.16 21.13 -7.49
C MET A 686 -11.08 22.00 -6.63
N MET A 687 -10.90 22.00 -5.31
CA MET A 687 -11.70 22.82 -4.40
C MET A 687 -11.61 24.31 -4.73
N TYR A 688 -10.40 24.83 -4.99
CA TYR A 688 -10.23 26.22 -5.39
C TYR A 688 -11.00 26.52 -6.69
N ASP A 689 -10.86 25.67 -7.70
CA ASP A 689 -11.51 25.85 -9.01
C ASP A 689 -13.04 25.87 -8.89
N GLU A 690 -13.61 24.97 -8.08
CA GLU A 690 -15.04 24.91 -7.81
C GLU A 690 -15.55 26.16 -7.07
N LEU A 691 -14.86 26.58 -5.99
CA LEU A 691 -15.17 27.81 -5.27
C LEU A 691 -15.07 29.03 -6.18
N ALA A 692 -14.10 29.08 -7.09
CA ALA A 692 -13.98 30.15 -8.09
C ALA A 692 -15.14 30.14 -9.09
N GLY A 693 -15.71 28.97 -9.41
CA GLY A 693 -16.95 28.83 -10.14
C GLY A 693 -18.14 29.50 -9.44
N PHE A 694 -18.33 29.23 -8.14
CA PHE A 694 -19.37 29.89 -7.33
C PHE A 694 -19.11 31.39 -7.17
N ALA A 695 -17.88 31.78 -6.89
CA ALA A 695 -17.49 33.18 -6.71
C ALA A 695 -17.84 34.04 -7.93
N ARG A 696 -17.54 33.55 -9.16
CA ARG A 696 -17.90 34.23 -10.41
C ARG A 696 -19.42 34.35 -10.61
N ARG A 697 -20.18 33.32 -10.23
CA ARG A 697 -21.66 33.35 -10.30
C ARG A 697 -22.26 34.37 -9.33
N ILE A 698 -21.68 34.51 -8.14
CA ILE A 698 -22.12 35.46 -7.12
C ILE A 698 -21.73 36.90 -7.50
N GLY A 699 -20.56 37.10 -8.13
CA GLY A 699 -20.12 38.36 -8.73
C GLY A 699 -19.64 39.44 -7.76
N THR A 700 -19.81 39.28 -6.45
CA THR A 700 -19.36 40.22 -5.40
C THR A 700 -18.23 39.66 -4.52
N VAL A 701 -17.81 38.43 -4.78
CA VAL A 701 -16.80 37.72 -3.99
C VAL A 701 -15.39 38.22 -4.33
N GLU A 702 -14.61 38.53 -3.30
CA GLU A 702 -13.22 38.98 -3.41
C GLU A 702 -12.21 37.94 -2.90
N THR A 703 -12.63 37.11 -1.94
CA THR A 703 -11.75 36.14 -1.27
C THR A 703 -12.33 34.72 -1.36
N ILE A 704 -11.48 33.75 -1.67
CA ILE A 704 -11.75 32.32 -1.59
C ILE A 704 -10.93 31.76 -0.42
N ASP A 705 -11.62 31.19 0.57
CA ASP A 705 -11.01 30.47 1.67
C ASP A 705 -11.13 28.97 1.45
N ILE A 706 -9.98 28.28 1.44
CA ILE A 706 -9.89 26.83 1.27
C ILE A 706 -9.81 26.09 2.62
N GLY A 707 -9.80 26.81 3.74
CA GLY A 707 -9.70 26.24 5.08
C GLY A 707 -8.27 25.85 5.47
N GLY A 708 -8.14 24.97 6.48
CA GLY A 708 -6.86 24.75 7.18
C GLY A 708 -6.40 23.31 7.37
N GLY A 709 -6.96 22.35 6.64
CA GLY A 709 -6.82 20.89 6.82
C GLY A 709 -5.43 20.28 6.60
N LEU A 710 -4.36 21.06 6.74
CA LEU A 710 -2.96 20.66 6.55
C LEU A 710 -2.55 19.56 7.57
N PRO A 711 -2.02 18.41 7.13
CA PRO A 711 -1.61 17.30 7.99
C PRO A 711 -0.26 17.56 8.69
N ILE A 712 0.04 16.75 9.70
CA ILE A 712 1.34 16.69 10.38
C ILE A 712 1.72 15.21 10.59
N PRO A 713 3.02 14.87 10.64
CA PRO A 713 3.45 13.52 10.96
C PRO A 713 3.26 13.25 12.46
N TYR A 714 2.59 12.16 12.81
CA TYR A 714 2.35 11.72 14.19
C TYR A 714 3.22 10.54 14.61
N SER A 715 3.70 9.75 13.65
CA SER A 715 4.60 8.61 13.87
C SER A 715 5.99 8.86 13.27
N ALA A 716 6.98 8.04 13.63
CA ALA A 716 8.30 8.06 13.00
C ALA A 716 8.27 7.61 11.51
N GLU A 717 7.23 6.88 11.11
CA GLU A 717 7.07 6.39 9.75
C GLU A 717 6.37 7.41 8.84
N ASP A 718 5.64 8.37 9.41
CA ASP A 718 4.91 9.40 8.66
C ASP A 718 5.85 10.39 7.97
N GLU A 719 5.47 10.82 6.76
CA GLU A 719 6.19 11.88 6.06
C GLU A 719 5.71 13.28 6.47
N PRO A 720 6.62 14.26 6.56
CA PRO A 720 6.22 15.66 6.64
C PRO A 720 5.39 16.08 5.43
N PHE A 721 4.39 16.94 5.67
CA PHE A 721 3.55 17.51 4.62
C PHE A 721 4.38 18.21 3.52
N ASP A 722 4.09 17.94 2.24
CA ASP A 722 4.75 18.57 1.10
C ASP A 722 4.27 19.99 0.83
N LEU A 723 4.82 20.93 1.61
CA LEU A 723 4.56 22.34 1.42
C LEU A 723 4.98 22.86 0.05
N GLU A 724 6.05 22.32 -0.56
CA GLU A 724 6.55 22.80 -1.85
C GLU A 724 5.61 22.39 -2.98
N LEU A 725 5.21 21.12 -3.01
CA LEU A 725 4.22 20.62 -3.97
C LEU A 725 2.88 21.33 -3.81
N TRP A 726 2.43 21.53 -2.56
CA TRP A 726 1.20 22.25 -2.26
C TRP A 726 1.27 23.71 -2.72
N ALA A 727 2.36 24.42 -2.44
CA ALA A 727 2.57 25.80 -2.88
C ALA A 727 2.57 25.92 -4.41
N LYS A 728 3.18 24.97 -5.11
CA LYS A 728 3.16 24.90 -6.58
C LYS A 728 1.74 24.73 -7.13
N GLY A 729 0.98 23.77 -6.59
CA GLY A 729 -0.41 23.54 -7.00
C GLY A 729 -1.31 24.76 -6.76
N LEU A 730 -1.12 25.45 -5.63
CA LEU A 730 -1.84 26.71 -5.35
C LEU A 730 -1.45 27.84 -6.31
N ALA A 731 -0.17 27.95 -6.68
CA ALA A 731 0.28 28.95 -7.64
C ALA A 731 -0.33 28.71 -9.04
N GLU A 732 -0.39 27.45 -9.47
CA GLU A 732 -1.00 27.06 -10.75
C GLU A 732 -2.49 27.41 -10.79
N VAL A 733 -3.26 27.09 -9.75
CA VAL A 733 -4.70 27.38 -9.72
C VAL A 733 -4.99 28.87 -9.57
N LYS A 734 -4.19 29.60 -8.78
CA LYS A 734 -4.32 31.05 -8.65
C LYS A 734 -4.02 31.77 -9.97
N ALA A 735 -3.10 31.25 -10.78
CA ALA A 735 -2.82 31.77 -12.11
C ALA A 735 -4.03 31.63 -13.06
N VAL A 736 -4.85 30.58 -12.89
CA VAL A 736 -6.12 30.40 -13.62
C VAL A 736 -7.19 31.39 -13.14
N HIS A 737 -7.19 31.73 -11.85
CA HIS A 737 -8.20 32.59 -11.21
C HIS A 737 -7.59 33.82 -10.51
N PRO A 738 -6.92 34.73 -11.24
CA PRO A 738 -6.15 35.83 -10.64
C PRO A 738 -7.02 36.92 -9.99
N GLY A 739 -8.34 36.89 -10.20
CA GLY A 739 -9.28 37.87 -9.67
C GLY A 739 -9.67 37.68 -8.21
N PHE A 740 -9.29 36.56 -7.58
CA PHE A 740 -9.65 36.23 -6.20
C PHE A 740 -8.41 36.19 -5.30
N ARG A 741 -8.55 36.72 -4.09
CA ARG A 741 -7.57 36.49 -3.02
C ARG A 741 -7.76 35.10 -2.43
N LEU A 742 -6.66 34.44 -2.10
CA LEU A 742 -6.66 33.14 -1.44
C LEU A 742 -6.43 33.28 0.06
N ALA A 743 -7.35 32.72 0.85
CA ALA A 743 -7.25 32.59 2.30
C ALA A 743 -7.09 31.12 2.75
N ILE A 744 -6.42 30.92 3.88
CA ILE A 744 -6.29 29.62 4.56
C ILE A 744 -6.48 29.78 6.07
N GLU A 745 -6.92 28.71 6.74
CA GLU A 745 -7.22 28.69 8.18
C GLU A 745 -6.46 27.59 8.98
N PRO A 746 -5.14 27.39 8.78
CA PRO A 746 -4.40 26.32 9.47
C PRO A 746 -4.54 26.43 10.99
N GLY A 747 -5.01 25.36 11.63
CA GLY A 747 -4.98 25.24 13.09
C GLY A 747 -3.90 24.26 13.52
N ARG A 748 -4.16 22.98 13.27
CA ARG A 748 -3.32 21.86 13.71
C ARG A 748 -1.87 21.94 13.25
N TYR A 749 -1.65 22.26 11.97
CA TYR A 749 -0.32 22.36 11.36
C TYR A 749 0.62 23.32 12.10
N LEU A 750 0.08 24.40 12.67
CA LEU A 750 0.88 25.42 13.33
C LEU A 750 1.33 25.04 14.74
N VAL A 751 0.57 24.18 15.45
CA VAL A 751 0.74 24.01 16.89
C VAL A 751 0.87 22.57 17.36
N ALA A 752 0.48 21.55 16.58
CA ALA A 752 0.48 20.16 17.03
C ALA A 752 1.88 19.70 17.50
N GLU A 753 2.87 19.73 16.59
CA GLU A 753 4.26 19.35 16.89
C GLU A 753 4.96 20.31 17.87
N ALA A 754 4.39 21.48 18.13
CA ALA A 754 4.94 22.44 19.09
C ALA A 754 4.60 22.10 20.54
N GLY A 755 3.65 21.18 20.80
CA GLY A 755 3.21 20.87 22.16
C GLY A 755 3.45 19.42 22.55
N VAL A 756 3.81 19.23 23.82
CA VAL A 756 3.89 17.90 24.46
C VAL A 756 3.09 17.89 25.76
N LEU A 757 2.58 16.72 26.16
CA LEU A 757 2.00 16.48 27.47
C LEU A 757 2.97 15.64 28.31
N LEU A 758 3.45 16.21 29.40
CA LEU A 758 4.27 15.53 30.41
C LEU A 758 3.36 14.88 31.45
N ALA A 759 3.61 13.61 31.72
CA ALA A 759 2.91 12.80 32.72
C ALA A 759 3.92 11.98 33.53
N GLN A 760 3.53 11.50 34.70
CA GLN A 760 4.33 10.59 35.51
C GLN A 760 3.74 9.18 35.47
N ALA A 761 4.61 8.17 35.29
CA ALA A 761 4.24 6.77 35.48
C ALA A 761 3.94 6.53 36.96
N THR A 762 2.67 6.30 37.29
CA THR A 762 2.23 6.02 38.66
C THR A 762 2.39 4.54 39.02
N GLN A 763 2.17 3.65 38.04
CA GLN A 763 2.21 2.20 38.22
C GLN A 763 2.70 1.53 36.95
N VAL A 764 3.41 0.41 37.11
CA VAL A 764 3.73 -0.53 36.03
C VAL A 764 3.29 -1.92 36.49
N ILE A 765 2.36 -2.53 35.77
CA ILE A 765 1.76 -3.82 36.15
C ILE A 765 1.81 -4.81 34.99
N GLU A 766 1.82 -6.10 35.32
CA GLU A 766 1.61 -7.19 34.38
C GLU A 766 0.32 -7.92 34.75
N LYS A 767 -0.52 -8.20 33.74
CA LYS A 767 -1.72 -9.01 33.90
C LYS A 767 -1.94 -9.85 32.65
N ASP A 768 -1.89 -11.16 32.82
CA ASP A 768 -2.11 -12.17 31.77
C ASP A 768 -1.21 -11.95 30.53
N GLY A 769 0.05 -11.59 30.76
CA GLY A 769 1.05 -11.30 29.73
C GLY A 769 0.98 -9.89 29.14
N ILE A 770 0.03 -9.06 29.58
CA ILE A 770 -0.08 -7.65 29.14
C ILE A 770 0.54 -6.74 30.19
N HIS A 771 1.63 -6.07 29.81
CA HIS A 771 2.24 -5.02 30.61
C HIS A 771 1.52 -3.68 30.41
N ARG A 772 1.29 -2.94 31.49
CA ARG A 772 0.66 -1.62 31.44
C ARG A 772 1.46 -0.59 32.23
N VAL A 773 1.56 0.62 31.69
CA VAL A 773 2.07 1.80 32.39
C VAL A 773 0.88 2.73 32.64
N GLY A 774 0.51 2.89 33.90
CA GLY A 774 -0.55 3.82 34.32
C GLY A 774 0.02 5.21 34.57
N LEU A 775 -0.52 6.23 33.92
CA LEU A 775 -0.11 7.62 34.06
C LEU A 775 -0.97 8.39 35.07
N ASP A 776 -0.50 9.54 35.53
CA ASP A 776 -1.28 10.51 36.30
C ASP A 776 -2.16 11.43 35.40
N ALA A 777 -1.92 11.42 34.09
CA ALA A 777 -2.79 11.99 33.06
C ALA A 777 -3.81 10.94 32.56
N GLY A 778 -5.01 11.37 32.17
CA GLY A 778 -6.00 10.50 31.49
C GLY A 778 -6.69 11.20 30.33
N MET A 779 -7.75 10.59 29.80
CA MET A 779 -8.56 11.11 28.70
C MET A 779 -9.17 12.48 28.99
N ASN A 780 -9.32 12.86 30.26
CA ASN A 780 -9.73 14.21 30.65
C ASN A 780 -8.66 15.27 30.36
N SER A 781 -7.38 14.85 30.29
CA SER A 781 -6.22 15.71 30.00
C SER A 781 -5.92 15.76 28.50
N LEU A 782 -6.01 14.62 27.81
CA LEU A 782 -5.88 14.49 26.35
C LEU A 782 -6.89 13.47 25.84
N ILE A 783 -8.04 13.95 25.35
CA ILE A 783 -9.17 13.09 24.96
C ILE A 783 -9.02 12.46 23.57
N ARG A 784 -8.08 12.95 22.76
CA ARG A 784 -7.98 12.59 21.33
C ARG A 784 -7.83 11.07 21.09
N PRO A 785 -6.98 10.33 21.83
CA PRO A 785 -6.91 8.87 21.67
C PRO A 785 -8.24 8.19 21.98
N ALA A 786 -8.96 8.63 23.02
CA ALA A 786 -10.25 8.04 23.40
C ALA A 786 -11.40 8.41 22.43
N LEU A 787 -11.33 9.58 21.78
CA LEU A 787 -12.42 10.11 20.95
C LEU A 787 -12.27 9.78 19.46
N TYR A 788 -11.05 9.74 18.97
CA TYR A 788 -10.68 9.64 17.55
C TYR A 788 -9.71 8.49 17.27
N ASP A 789 -9.35 7.68 18.26
CA ASP A 789 -8.24 6.71 18.16
C ASP A 789 -6.93 7.37 17.67
N ALA A 790 -6.76 8.67 17.97
CA ALA A 790 -5.66 9.48 17.47
C ALA A 790 -4.31 8.96 18.00
N TRP A 791 -3.38 8.73 17.08
CA TRP A 791 -2.00 8.40 17.44
C TRP A 791 -1.25 9.62 17.98
N HIS A 792 -0.48 9.40 19.03
CA HIS A 792 0.58 10.27 19.52
C HIS A 792 1.78 9.39 19.85
N ASP A 793 2.99 9.81 19.53
CA ASP A 793 4.19 9.11 20.01
C ASP A 793 4.31 9.27 21.54
N ILE A 794 4.67 8.17 22.21
CA ILE A 794 4.81 8.13 23.66
C ILE A 794 6.22 7.65 23.99
N GLU A 795 6.95 8.46 24.75
CA GLU A 795 8.35 8.22 25.08
C GLU A 795 8.56 8.24 26.59
N ASN A 796 9.45 7.37 27.08
CA ASN A 796 9.96 7.47 28.44
C ASN A 796 11.08 8.52 28.46
N LEU A 797 10.73 9.77 28.75
CA LEU A 797 11.67 10.89 28.74
C LEU A 797 12.80 10.70 29.76
N SER A 798 12.55 9.97 30.85
CA SER A 798 13.56 9.66 31.87
C SER A 798 14.64 8.73 31.32
N GLN A 799 14.30 7.85 30.38
CA GLN A 799 15.17 6.85 29.78
C GLN A 799 15.35 7.05 28.26
N LEU A 800 15.23 8.29 27.78
CA LEU A 800 15.32 8.60 26.35
C LEU A 800 16.61 8.06 25.72
N GLY A 801 16.48 7.30 24.63
CA GLY A 801 17.59 6.67 23.91
C GLY A 801 17.99 5.27 24.41
N ALA A 802 17.37 4.76 25.49
CA ALA A 802 17.48 3.36 25.85
C ALA A 802 16.73 2.47 24.82
N PRO A 803 17.14 1.21 24.62
CA PRO A 803 16.47 0.30 23.69
C PRO A 803 14.97 0.14 24.02
N ALA A 804 14.09 0.28 23.03
CA ALA A 804 12.65 0.10 23.18
C ALA A 804 12.25 -1.39 23.05
N ASP A 805 12.72 -2.20 23.99
CA ASP A 805 12.62 -3.66 24.00
C ASP A 805 11.39 -4.20 24.76
N GLY A 806 10.69 -3.37 25.53
CA GLY A 806 9.41 -3.70 26.19
C GLY A 806 8.18 -3.29 25.38
N SER A 807 7.06 -3.99 25.58
CA SER A 807 5.76 -3.68 24.97
C SER A 807 4.72 -3.40 26.06
N PHE A 808 4.17 -2.18 26.08
CA PHE A 808 3.25 -1.73 27.13
C PHE A 808 1.96 -1.12 26.56
N ASP A 809 0.83 -1.33 27.24
CA ASP A 809 -0.32 -0.43 27.08
C ASP A 809 -0.15 0.77 28.02
N VAL A 810 -0.20 1.98 27.47
CA VAL A 810 -0.11 3.23 28.23
C VAL A 810 -1.53 3.74 28.49
N VAL A 811 -1.90 3.80 29.76
CA VAL A 811 -3.28 4.04 30.21
C VAL A 811 -3.35 5.18 31.21
N GLY A 812 -4.53 5.80 31.32
CA GLY A 812 -4.79 6.81 32.33
C GLY A 812 -5.52 6.27 33.57
N PRO A 813 -5.80 7.15 34.54
CA PRO A 813 -6.41 6.80 35.83
C PRO A 813 -7.92 7.13 35.91
N ILE A 814 -8.58 7.43 34.79
CA ILE A 814 -10.03 7.61 34.67
C ILE A 814 -10.68 6.22 34.67
N CYS A 815 -11.81 6.11 35.38
CA CYS A 815 -12.57 4.87 35.47
C CYS A 815 -13.40 4.65 34.19
N GLU A 816 -12.75 4.63 33.02
CA GLU A 816 -13.37 4.27 31.76
C GLU A 816 -12.48 3.39 30.90
N SER A 817 -13.09 2.47 30.16
CA SER A 817 -12.38 1.52 29.31
C SER A 817 -11.66 2.17 28.13
N SER A 818 -12.08 3.37 27.75
CA SER A 818 -11.46 4.19 26.71
C SER A 818 -10.29 5.04 27.22
N ASP A 819 -9.96 5.02 28.53
CA ASP A 819 -8.83 5.78 29.07
C ASP A 819 -7.47 5.13 28.78
N VAL A 820 -7.17 5.06 27.49
CA VAL A 820 -5.98 4.43 26.93
C VAL A 820 -5.35 5.41 25.95
N PHE A 821 -4.11 5.83 26.21
CA PHE A 821 -3.35 6.68 25.29
C PHE A 821 -2.77 5.88 24.11
N GLY A 822 -2.45 4.61 24.35
CA GLY A 822 -1.96 3.75 23.29
C GLY A 822 -1.71 2.32 23.76
N LYS A 823 -1.93 1.36 22.85
CA LYS A 823 -1.69 -0.07 23.10
C LYS A 823 -0.39 -0.52 22.45
N ARG A 824 0.26 -1.53 23.03
CA ARG A 824 1.50 -2.16 22.50
C ARG A 824 2.59 -1.16 22.12
N ARG A 825 2.76 -0.11 22.93
CA ARG A 825 3.81 0.89 22.77
C ARG A 825 5.16 0.30 23.13
N ARG A 826 6.14 0.48 22.24
CA ARG A 826 7.52 0.05 22.45
C ARG A 826 8.20 1.07 23.36
N LEU A 827 8.55 0.65 24.57
CA LEU A 827 9.23 1.48 25.58
C LEU A 827 10.39 0.67 26.17
N PRO A 828 11.37 1.30 26.84
CA PRO A 828 12.40 0.57 27.56
C PRO A 828 11.80 -0.42 28.55
N ALA A 829 12.24 -1.68 28.54
CA ALA A 829 11.76 -2.71 29.48
C ALA A 829 11.98 -2.31 30.95
N ALA A 830 12.95 -1.42 31.21
CA ALA A 830 13.23 -0.83 32.52
C ALA A 830 12.28 0.32 32.92
N THR A 831 11.23 0.61 32.14
CA THR A 831 10.22 1.63 32.49
C THR A 831 9.59 1.31 33.84
N ALA A 832 9.61 2.26 34.76
CA ALA A 832 9.24 2.05 36.15
C ALA A 832 8.35 3.17 36.71
N PRO A 833 7.61 2.92 37.81
CA PRO A 833 6.92 3.97 38.53
C PRO A 833 7.87 5.10 38.93
N GLY A 834 7.41 6.34 38.76
CA GLY A 834 8.18 7.56 38.99
C GLY A 834 8.80 8.15 37.73
N ASP A 835 8.94 7.38 36.65
CA ASP A 835 9.46 7.87 35.37
C ASP A 835 8.54 8.94 34.77
N VAL A 836 9.15 9.98 34.22
CA VAL A 836 8.49 11.01 33.40
C VAL A 836 8.25 10.46 32.00
N MET A 837 6.98 10.42 31.62
CA MET A 837 6.48 10.02 30.31
C MET A 837 6.11 11.28 29.51
N LEU A 838 6.40 11.26 28.21
CA LEU A 838 6.09 12.34 27.28
C LEU A 838 5.13 11.80 26.22
N ILE A 839 4.02 12.51 26.01
CA ILE A 839 3.11 12.30 24.88
C ILE A 839 3.34 13.44 23.89
N ALA A 840 3.83 13.10 22.69
CA ALA A 840 4.24 14.05 21.67
C ALA A 840 3.05 14.62 20.88
N ASP A 841 3.31 15.67 20.09
CA ASP A 841 2.37 16.26 19.11
C ASP A 841 1.00 16.66 19.69
N ALA A 842 0.96 16.97 20.99
CA ALA A 842 -0.24 17.23 21.78
C ALA A 842 -0.60 18.74 21.84
N GLY A 843 0.05 19.56 21.01
CA GLY A 843 -0.17 21.01 21.02
C GLY A 843 -1.48 21.48 20.39
N ALA A 844 -2.13 20.65 19.57
CA ALA A 844 -3.42 20.92 18.95
C ALA A 844 -4.51 20.03 19.56
N TYR A 845 -5.63 20.64 19.98
CA TYR A 845 -6.80 19.93 20.52
C TYR A 845 -6.49 19.05 21.73
N GLY A 846 -5.40 19.36 22.45
CA GLY A 846 -5.06 18.79 23.75
C GLY A 846 -5.76 19.57 24.85
N TYR A 847 -5.09 20.59 25.38
CA TYR A 847 -5.63 21.44 26.46
C TYR A 847 -6.98 22.10 26.11
N SER A 848 -7.20 22.50 24.85
CA SER A 848 -8.48 23.10 24.44
C SER A 848 -9.69 22.15 24.56
N MET A 849 -9.44 20.84 24.65
CA MET A 849 -10.46 19.81 24.90
C MET A 849 -10.33 19.18 26.30
N ALA A 850 -9.43 19.67 27.15
CA ALA A 850 -9.27 19.17 28.51
C ALA A 850 -10.50 19.52 29.37
N SER A 851 -10.83 18.65 30.32
CA SER A 851 -12.00 18.80 31.18
C SER A 851 -11.72 18.39 32.62
N THR A 852 -12.59 18.86 33.51
CA THR A 852 -12.60 18.45 34.93
C THR A 852 -13.44 17.19 35.16
N TYR A 853 -13.55 16.32 34.15
CA TYR A 853 -14.25 15.04 34.28
C TYR A 853 -13.64 14.22 35.43
N ASN A 854 -14.50 13.53 36.19
CA ASN A 854 -14.16 12.92 37.49
C ASN A 854 -13.57 13.89 38.53
N GLN A 855 -13.89 15.19 38.45
CA GLN A 855 -13.41 16.24 39.35
C GLN A 855 -11.88 16.33 39.41
N ARG A 856 -11.20 15.92 38.34
CA ARG A 856 -9.75 16.10 38.22
C ARG A 856 -9.42 17.53 37.79
N GLU A 857 -8.29 18.03 38.28
CA GLU A 857 -7.80 19.35 37.88
C GLU A 857 -7.40 19.37 36.39
N LEU A 858 -7.49 20.54 35.77
CA LEU A 858 -6.94 20.74 34.42
C LEU A 858 -5.41 20.68 34.47
N PRO A 859 -4.75 20.16 33.43
CA PRO A 859 -3.29 20.18 33.34
C PRO A 859 -2.73 21.61 33.41
N ARG A 860 -1.51 21.77 33.90
CA ARG A 860 -0.83 23.07 33.83
C ARG A 860 -0.33 23.32 32.41
N GLU A 861 -0.26 24.58 31.98
CA GLU A 861 0.34 24.98 30.71
C GLU A 861 1.63 25.77 30.96
N GLU A 862 2.68 25.51 30.17
CA GLU A 862 3.96 26.20 30.21
C GLU A 862 4.44 26.51 28.79
N VAL A 863 5.24 27.57 28.63
CA VAL A 863 5.78 27.96 27.32
C VAL A 863 7.30 28.05 27.37
N ILE A 864 7.94 27.48 26.36
CA ILE A 864 9.37 27.67 26.07
C ILE A 864 9.48 28.72 24.97
N ASP A 865 10.02 29.89 25.33
CA ASP A 865 10.18 31.04 24.43
C ASP A 865 11.62 31.56 24.37
N ALA A 866 12.60 30.68 24.58
CA ALA A 866 13.99 31.09 24.54
C ALA A 866 14.54 31.05 23.12
N ALA A 867 14.89 32.21 22.58
CA ALA A 867 16.11 32.33 21.80
C ALA A 867 17.29 32.19 22.78
N THR A 868 17.61 30.97 23.22
CA THR A 868 18.79 30.69 24.03
C THR A 868 20.04 30.75 23.15
N GLY A 869 20.50 31.97 22.90
CA GLY A 869 21.91 32.28 22.66
C GLY A 869 22.57 32.71 23.96
#